data_AF-A0A9Q1LUL4-F1
#
_entry.id   AF-A0A9Q1LUL4-F1
#
_cell.length_a   1.000
_cell.length_b   1.000
_cell.length_c   1.000
_cell.angle_alpha   90.00
_cell.angle_beta   90.00
_cell.angle_gamma   90.00
#
_symmetry.space_group_name_H-M   'P 1'
#
loop_
_entity.id
_entity.type
_entity.pdbx_description
1 polymer ?
#
loop_
_entity_poly.entity_id
_entity_poly.type
_entity_poly.pdbx_seq_one_letter_code
_entity_poly.pdbx_strand_id
1 'polypeptide(L)'
;METGKGQASGPKKSPFTPKAIIHQRFGTKACYKVEEVQEVVQNGCPGLVIPQKGPCLYRCSLQLPEFSVVSEAFKRKKDAEQSAAEKAIQKLGIQPKEDNLTVEQAWNELAGRLSYLFSIEFLSAIHPLSGHFRAALAREGHLNGFVPVAAIAMFDAKINSLCKYISSEMESNHLLVMSLIIEAAKRLADALFFSEEKLSLKRLTPHPPEIIQSLLKNEPNFPESISIEAVRIPSSTEKTVESVILNASSGIYYLDVIAKELGVKDASKILFSRNIGKASSDTRLYFCAPESITIGPSSELYMKQASSFKGYVNTIATYLAGQEICGDAILASVGYTWKSTDLYYEDLSLRAYHRILANKIPSGIYKLSREAILAAELPTAFTTRSNWRGSFPRDILCTFCRQHLLSEPVFSSDSIEPLPDLPGRRRLRDTSSGGDETNEGGLAATAVAQEGCSLVYRCTVKIYSKCQDLILLCSPKESYKKQIDAVHNVALKVLLWLDGFLDKVDMSVEEMASSAKGFDILIYPQQFVKEFSLCQFLPKYRWSSATLAGSFLCPSYSNVQNNPLEDEVSSGMTPSSGSLVCVTYKIYLATEWECTKEYLEGSEEFEFEIGSGAVSPALEAVVTQMSVDESACFTMELPSKEIVLAVARDSANILSLLSSGTYLVKCEVTLLRVTVPLEDRMEQALFSPPLSKQRVEYALQHIRESCAASLVDFGCGSGSLLESLLAYQTSLEKIVGVDISQRALARAAKILHSKLNGNIEAEQPINRVKSAILYEGSILTCDSRLCGYDIATCLEVIEHMEEYDACLFGDTVLSSFCPQILIVSTPNYEYNVILQKSTPQYQEEDPGEKSQQQSCKFRNHDHKFEWTRQQFCQWASELALRYNYDVEFSGVGGEPNKEPGFASQIAVFRRKDTSPVNADFTEHCDVIWEWSSNNSTS
;
A
#
# COMPACT_ATOMS: atom_id res chain seq x y z
N MET A 1 17.37 -35.77 -37.71
CA MET A 1 17.60 -34.33 -37.93
C MET A 1 17.46 -33.64 -36.59
N GLU A 2 18.59 -33.24 -36.04
CA GLU A 2 18.70 -32.38 -34.86
C GLU A 2 18.03 -31.03 -35.13
N THR A 3 17.29 -30.50 -34.17
CA THR A 3 17.06 -29.04 -34.06
C THR A 3 16.87 -28.64 -32.59
N GLY A 4 17.97 -28.15 -32.01
CA GLY A 4 18.03 -26.97 -31.14
C GLY A 4 17.16 -26.91 -29.87
N LYS A 5 17.69 -27.42 -28.75
CA LYS A 5 17.37 -26.87 -27.43
C LYS A 5 18.03 -25.49 -27.31
N GLY A 6 17.23 -24.43 -27.39
CA GLY A 6 17.67 -23.08 -27.05
C GLY A 6 18.04 -22.99 -25.57
N GLN A 7 19.33 -22.82 -25.26
CA GLN A 7 19.79 -22.41 -23.95
C GLN A 7 19.27 -21.00 -23.65
N ALA A 8 18.19 -20.90 -22.88
CA ALA A 8 17.78 -19.64 -22.25
C ALA A 8 18.61 -19.44 -20.96
N SER A 9 19.91 -19.21 -21.09
CA SER A 9 20.72 -18.65 -20.00
C SER A 9 20.73 -17.14 -20.16
N GLY A 10 19.74 -16.46 -19.59
CA GLY A 10 19.85 -15.02 -19.33
C GLY A 10 21.05 -14.76 -18.42
N PRO A 11 21.73 -13.60 -18.53
CA PRO A 11 22.89 -13.29 -17.70
C PRO A 11 22.47 -13.31 -16.23
N LYS A 12 23.04 -14.24 -15.44
CA LYS A 12 22.89 -14.26 -13.99
C LYS A 12 23.49 -12.97 -13.44
N LYS A 13 22.63 -11.98 -13.13
CA LYS A 13 23.05 -10.75 -12.45
C LYS A 13 23.79 -11.11 -11.17
N SER A 14 24.93 -10.46 -10.91
CA SER A 14 25.67 -10.64 -9.66
C SER A 14 24.74 -10.38 -8.46
N PRO A 15 24.80 -11.17 -7.38
CA PRO A 15 23.94 -10.99 -6.20
C PRO A 15 24.21 -9.68 -5.46
N PHE A 16 25.32 -9.00 -5.76
CA PHE A 16 25.70 -7.73 -5.15
C PHE A 16 25.39 -6.56 -6.07
N THR A 17 24.80 -5.50 -5.49
CA THR A 17 24.63 -4.21 -6.19
C THR A 17 26.00 -3.60 -6.50
N PRO A 18 26.14 -2.82 -7.58
CA PRO A 18 27.39 -2.09 -7.90
C PRO A 18 27.98 -1.34 -6.71
N LYS A 19 27.14 -0.68 -5.91
CA LYS A 19 27.55 0.02 -4.68
C LYS A 19 28.16 -0.92 -3.63
N ALA A 20 27.62 -2.12 -3.46
CA ALA A 20 28.14 -3.12 -2.52
C ALA A 20 29.52 -3.65 -2.96
N ILE A 21 29.74 -3.83 -4.25
CA ILE A 21 31.04 -4.27 -4.81
C ILE A 21 32.12 -3.22 -4.54
N ILE A 22 31.83 -1.94 -4.81
CA ILE A 22 32.75 -0.84 -4.51
C ILE A 22 33.04 -0.76 -3.01
N HIS A 23 32.01 -0.86 -2.16
CA HIS A 23 32.18 -0.84 -0.71
C HIS A 23 33.01 -2.04 -0.21
N GLN A 24 32.85 -3.23 -0.76
CA GLN A 24 33.63 -4.41 -0.36
C GLN A 24 35.13 -4.21 -0.63
N ARG A 25 35.50 -3.52 -1.71
CA ARG A 25 36.90 -3.33 -2.11
C ARG A 25 37.56 -2.10 -1.48
N PHE A 26 36.83 -1.00 -1.37
CA PHE A 26 37.39 0.29 -0.93
C PHE A 26 36.89 0.73 0.46
N GLY A 27 35.81 0.13 0.97
CA GLY A 27 35.22 0.45 2.27
C GLY A 27 34.92 1.94 2.41
N THR A 28 35.38 2.52 3.53
CA THR A 28 35.25 3.95 3.85
C THR A 28 36.06 4.87 2.94
N LYS A 29 36.95 4.34 2.08
CA LYS A 29 37.75 5.13 1.14
C LYS A 29 36.98 5.54 -0.12
N ALA A 30 35.76 5.01 -0.32
CA ALA A 30 34.86 5.41 -1.40
C ALA A 30 33.89 6.49 -0.91
N CYS A 31 33.90 7.68 -1.52
CA CYS A 31 33.05 8.80 -1.13
C CYS A 31 32.07 9.16 -2.26
N TYR A 32 30.77 9.10 -1.97
CA TYR A 32 29.70 9.48 -2.89
C TYR A 32 29.25 10.90 -2.57
N LYS A 33 29.37 11.82 -3.53
CA LYS A 33 28.86 13.20 -3.44
C LYS A 33 27.73 13.38 -4.45
N VAL A 34 26.53 13.59 -3.95
CA VAL A 34 25.34 13.80 -4.79
C VAL A 34 25.07 15.29 -4.92
N GLU A 35 25.02 15.76 -6.15
CA GLU A 35 24.72 17.14 -6.52
C GLU A 35 23.33 17.22 -7.15
N GLU A 36 22.60 18.28 -6.85
CA GLU A 36 21.32 18.56 -7.47
C GLU A 36 21.55 19.34 -8.77
N VAL A 37 21.07 18.80 -9.87
CA VAL A 37 21.15 19.41 -11.19
C VAL A 37 19.75 19.89 -11.53
N GLN A 38 19.58 21.22 -11.58
CA GLN A 38 18.39 21.82 -12.14
C GLN A 38 18.50 21.79 -13.66
N GLU A 39 17.59 21.07 -14.31
CA GLU A 39 17.38 21.26 -15.75
C GLU A 39 16.64 22.58 -15.99
N VAL A 40 17.17 23.36 -16.94
CA VAL A 40 16.44 24.49 -17.51
C VAL A 40 15.24 23.89 -18.24
N VAL A 41 14.03 24.27 -17.82
CA VAL A 41 12.80 23.80 -18.46
C VAL A 41 12.80 24.33 -19.90
N GLN A 42 13.03 23.46 -20.90
CA GLN A 42 12.98 23.83 -22.32
C GLN A 42 11.58 24.32 -22.75
N ASN A 43 10.53 23.93 -22.01
CA ASN A 43 9.13 24.37 -22.21
C ASN A 43 8.74 25.50 -21.25
N GLY A 44 9.62 26.49 -21.05
CA GLY A 44 9.27 27.71 -20.31
C GLY A 44 8.16 28.46 -21.03
N CYS A 45 7.16 28.95 -20.30
CA CYS A 45 6.19 29.90 -20.84
C CYS A 45 6.91 31.27 -20.91
N PRO A 46 7.30 31.78 -22.08
CA PRO A 46 8.02 33.05 -22.19
C PRO A 46 7.16 34.19 -21.64
N GLY A 47 7.82 35.15 -20.98
CA GLY A 47 7.15 36.30 -20.35
C GLY A 47 6.47 36.00 -19.01
N LEU A 48 6.50 34.74 -18.51
CA LEU A 48 5.98 34.43 -17.18
C LEU A 48 6.95 34.91 -16.09
N VAL A 49 6.49 35.82 -15.23
CA VAL A 49 7.28 36.39 -14.12
C VAL A 49 7.52 35.36 -13.01
N ILE A 50 6.64 34.36 -12.87
CA ILE A 50 6.73 33.33 -11.83
C ILE A 50 7.85 32.31 -12.16
N PRO A 51 8.88 32.18 -11.29
CA PRO A 51 10.00 31.27 -11.52
C PRO A 51 9.55 29.80 -11.51
N GLN A 52 9.77 29.11 -12.62
CA GLN A 52 9.46 27.68 -12.75
C GLN A 52 10.63 26.84 -12.26
N LYS A 53 10.47 26.16 -11.12
CA LYS A 53 11.43 25.12 -10.70
C LYS A 53 11.15 23.83 -11.48
N GLY A 54 12.08 23.44 -12.35
CA GLY A 54 12.05 22.14 -13.01
C GLY A 54 12.20 20.97 -12.02
N PRO A 55 11.97 19.72 -12.47
CA PRO A 55 12.24 18.55 -11.64
C PRO A 55 13.73 18.52 -11.26
N CYS A 56 14.03 18.45 -9.96
CA CYS A 56 15.41 18.30 -9.50
C CYS A 56 15.93 16.93 -9.94
N LEU A 57 16.95 16.92 -10.80
CA LEU A 57 17.72 15.73 -11.10
C LEU A 57 18.91 15.65 -10.16
N TYR A 58 19.49 14.46 -10.06
CA TYR A 58 20.61 14.16 -9.20
C TYR A 58 21.74 13.58 -10.02
N ARG A 59 22.95 14.09 -9.76
CA ARG A 59 24.18 13.56 -10.32
C ARG A 59 25.08 13.15 -9.16
N CYS A 60 25.74 12.00 -9.27
CA CYS A 60 26.63 11.51 -8.22
C CYS A 60 28.08 11.49 -8.72
N SER A 61 28.97 12.14 -7.97
CA SER A 61 30.42 12.02 -8.10
C SER A 61 30.93 11.02 -7.06
N LEU A 62 31.45 9.88 -7.54
CA LEU A 62 32.11 8.87 -6.73
C LEU A 62 33.63 9.11 -6.76
N GLN A 63 34.20 9.43 -5.60
CA GLN A 63 35.63 9.56 -5.40
C GLN A 63 36.19 8.26 -4.84
N LEU A 64 37.13 7.64 -5.57
CA LEU A 64 37.93 6.50 -5.14
C LEU A 64 39.39 6.94 -4.97
N PRO A 65 40.25 6.18 -4.26
CA PRO A 65 41.66 6.53 -4.08
C PRO A 65 42.44 6.73 -5.38
N GLU A 66 42.04 6.03 -6.45
CA GLU A 66 42.77 5.97 -7.72
C GLU A 66 42.22 6.97 -8.75
N PHE A 67 40.92 7.26 -8.71
CA PHE A 67 40.25 8.17 -9.65
C PHE A 67 38.85 8.55 -9.17
N SER A 68 38.23 9.51 -9.83
CA SER A 68 36.82 9.87 -9.64
C SER A 68 35.97 9.56 -10.86
N VAL A 69 34.69 9.29 -10.63
CA VAL A 69 33.68 9.03 -11.67
C VAL A 69 32.45 9.86 -11.38
N VAL A 70 31.81 10.37 -12.43
CA VAL A 70 30.57 11.12 -12.32
C VAL A 70 29.47 10.39 -13.10
N SER A 71 28.31 10.21 -12.49
CA SER A 71 27.13 9.63 -13.14
C SER A 71 26.50 10.61 -14.13
N GLU A 72 25.54 10.12 -14.89
CA GLU A 72 24.55 10.99 -15.56
C GLU A 72 23.55 11.57 -14.55
N ALA A 73 22.64 12.42 -15.03
CA ALA A 73 21.58 13.00 -14.23
C ALA A 73 20.38 12.02 -14.15
N PHE A 74 19.92 11.74 -12.93
CA PHE A 74 18.81 10.82 -12.67
C PHE A 74 17.73 11.48 -11.82
N LYS A 75 16.47 11.05 -11.95
CA LYS A 75 15.36 11.53 -11.11
C LYS A 75 15.48 11.13 -9.64
N ARG A 76 16.27 10.09 -9.32
CA ARG A 76 16.45 9.58 -7.95
C ARG A 76 17.92 9.59 -7.56
N LYS A 77 18.22 10.07 -6.35
CA LYS A 77 19.58 10.07 -5.76
C LYS A 77 20.23 8.68 -5.82
N LYS A 78 19.48 7.63 -5.47
CA LYS A 78 19.97 6.24 -5.42
C LYS A 78 20.42 5.71 -6.79
N ASP A 79 19.72 6.08 -7.86
CA ASP A 79 20.04 5.62 -9.21
C ASP A 79 21.31 6.29 -9.72
N ALA A 80 21.49 7.58 -9.41
CA ALA A 80 22.74 8.30 -9.68
C ALA A 80 23.95 7.65 -8.97
N GLU A 81 23.81 7.29 -7.69
CA GLU A 81 24.86 6.59 -6.95
C GLU A 81 25.19 5.21 -7.54
N GLN A 82 24.18 4.43 -7.93
CA GLN A 82 24.39 3.12 -8.55
C GLN A 82 25.09 3.25 -9.91
N SER A 83 24.68 4.22 -10.73
CA SER A 83 25.33 4.52 -12.02
C SER A 83 26.79 4.95 -11.84
N ALA A 84 27.09 5.80 -10.84
CA ALA A 84 28.46 6.18 -10.52
C ALA A 84 29.31 4.96 -10.11
N ALA A 85 28.76 4.06 -9.29
CA ALA A 85 29.41 2.82 -8.89
C ALA A 85 29.64 1.87 -10.08
N GLU A 86 28.65 1.73 -10.97
CA GLU A 86 28.75 0.88 -12.16
C GLU A 86 29.82 1.38 -13.15
N LYS A 87 29.85 2.69 -13.42
CA LYS A 87 30.90 3.31 -14.24
C LYS A 87 32.29 3.15 -13.60
N ALA A 88 32.40 3.19 -12.26
CA ALA A 88 33.65 2.92 -11.56
C ALA A 88 34.09 1.45 -11.66
N ILE A 89 33.16 0.50 -11.55
CA ILE A 89 33.42 -0.94 -11.74
C ILE A 89 33.93 -1.20 -13.16
N GLN A 90 33.27 -0.63 -14.17
CA GLN A 90 33.69 -0.73 -15.57
C GLN A 90 35.11 -0.17 -15.77
N LYS A 91 35.40 1.00 -15.19
CA LYS A 91 36.72 1.64 -15.30
C LYS A 91 37.84 0.91 -14.55
N LEU A 92 37.53 0.25 -13.44
CA LEU A 92 38.47 -0.63 -12.72
C LEU A 92 38.69 -1.98 -13.43
N GLY A 93 37.95 -2.27 -14.51
CA GLY A 93 37.95 -3.58 -15.15
C GLY A 93 37.50 -4.70 -14.20
N ILE A 94 36.70 -4.39 -13.19
CA ILE A 94 36.13 -5.40 -12.28
C ILE A 94 35.06 -6.14 -13.07
N GLN A 95 35.46 -7.26 -13.69
CA GLN A 95 34.51 -8.31 -14.02
C GLN A 95 33.91 -8.76 -12.67
N PRO A 96 32.57 -8.71 -12.48
CA PRO A 96 31.98 -9.39 -11.32
C PRO A 96 32.50 -10.82 -11.40
N LYS A 97 33.25 -11.26 -10.39
CA LYS A 97 33.75 -12.63 -10.34
C LYS A 97 32.57 -13.57 -10.56
N GLU A 98 32.44 -14.10 -11.77
CA GLU A 98 32.01 -15.47 -11.94
C GLU A 98 33.13 -16.26 -11.28
N ASP A 99 33.07 -16.40 -9.94
CA ASP A 99 33.93 -17.33 -9.22
C ASP A 99 33.49 -18.72 -9.67
N ASN A 100 33.92 -19.12 -10.87
CA ASN A 100 33.80 -20.47 -11.40
C ASN A 100 34.78 -21.36 -10.64
N LEU A 101 34.54 -21.53 -9.33
CA LEU A 101 35.29 -22.44 -8.46
C LEU A 101 35.20 -23.84 -9.08
N THR A 102 36.32 -24.55 -9.19
CA THR A 102 36.22 -25.99 -9.49
C THR A 102 35.64 -26.72 -8.29
N VAL A 103 34.97 -27.85 -8.51
CA VAL A 103 34.39 -28.66 -7.41
C VAL A 103 35.46 -29.03 -6.37
N GLU A 104 36.69 -29.29 -6.81
CA GLU A 104 37.82 -29.61 -5.94
C GLU A 104 38.30 -28.40 -5.11
N GLN A 105 38.36 -27.22 -5.70
CA GLN A 105 38.66 -25.98 -4.96
C GLN A 105 37.58 -25.68 -3.92
N ALA A 106 36.30 -25.91 -4.25
CA ALA A 106 35.20 -25.75 -3.31
C ALA A 106 35.32 -26.72 -2.12
N TRP A 107 35.75 -27.97 -2.35
CA TRP A 107 36.05 -28.93 -1.27
C TRP A 107 37.21 -28.47 -0.38
N ASN A 108 38.28 -27.94 -0.98
CA ASN A 108 39.44 -27.44 -0.21
C ASN A 108 39.08 -26.21 0.62
N GLU A 109 38.30 -25.27 0.06
CA GLU A 109 37.77 -24.12 0.81
C GLU A 109 36.80 -24.55 1.93
N LEU A 110 36.01 -25.60 1.71
CA LEU A 110 35.12 -26.16 2.72
C LEU A 110 35.91 -26.77 3.89
N ALA A 111 36.94 -27.57 3.59
CA ALA A 111 37.84 -28.12 4.59
C ALA A 111 38.61 -27.02 5.33
N GLY A 112 39.13 -26.02 4.62
CA GLY A 112 39.79 -24.86 5.22
C GLY A 112 38.87 -24.08 6.16
N ARG A 113 37.61 -23.86 5.76
CA ARG A 113 36.61 -23.21 6.61
C ARG A 113 36.29 -24.04 7.85
N LEU A 114 36.12 -25.36 7.72
CA LEU A 114 35.91 -26.24 8.87
C LEU A 114 37.10 -26.21 9.83
N SER A 115 38.34 -26.29 9.32
CA SER A 115 39.55 -26.17 10.14
C SER A 115 39.58 -24.86 10.94
N TYR A 116 39.23 -23.74 10.29
CA TYR A 116 39.11 -22.43 10.95
C TYR A 116 38.02 -22.40 12.04
N LEU A 117 36.85 -23.00 11.81
CA LEU A 117 35.78 -23.03 12.83
C LEU A 117 36.21 -23.75 14.11
N PHE A 118 37.09 -24.76 14.00
CA PHE A 118 37.67 -25.46 15.15
C PHE A 118 38.98 -24.84 15.63
N SER A 119 39.39 -23.69 15.09
CA SER A 119 40.59 -22.96 15.54
C SER A 119 40.34 -22.25 16.87
N ILE A 120 41.43 -21.92 17.55
CA ILE A 120 41.39 -21.16 18.80
C ILE A 120 40.90 -19.73 18.54
N GLU A 121 41.29 -19.14 17.40
CA GLU A 121 40.91 -17.75 17.07
C GLU A 121 39.39 -17.61 16.88
N PHE A 122 38.71 -18.66 16.41
CA PHE A 122 37.28 -18.62 16.17
C PHE A 122 36.44 -18.57 17.45
N LEU A 123 36.92 -19.12 18.57
CA LEU A 123 36.18 -19.09 19.85
C LEU A 123 35.90 -17.68 20.34
N SER A 124 36.78 -16.73 20.02
CA SER A 124 36.64 -15.31 20.37
C SER A 124 35.92 -14.49 19.30
N ALA A 125 35.52 -15.10 18.18
CA ALA A 125 34.83 -14.39 17.10
C ALA A 125 33.39 -14.05 17.51
N ILE A 126 32.89 -12.89 17.08
CA ILE A 126 31.47 -12.51 17.23
C ILE A 126 30.70 -13.17 16.09
N HIS A 127 30.31 -14.43 16.30
CA HIS A 127 29.63 -15.28 15.33
C HIS A 127 28.69 -16.26 16.08
N PRO A 128 27.47 -16.55 15.59
CA PRO A 128 26.55 -17.50 16.23
C PRO A 128 27.19 -18.84 16.61
N LEU A 129 27.90 -19.47 15.67
CA LEU A 129 28.66 -20.70 15.93
C LEU A 129 29.70 -20.58 17.04
N SER A 130 30.37 -19.44 17.28
CA SER A 130 31.34 -19.37 18.37
C SER A 130 30.67 -19.58 19.74
N GLY A 131 29.41 -19.12 19.90
CA GLY A 131 28.57 -19.42 21.06
C GLY A 131 28.26 -20.91 21.19
N HIS A 132 27.91 -21.58 20.10
CA HIS A 132 27.72 -23.04 20.09
C HIS A 132 28.99 -23.81 20.47
N PHE A 133 30.16 -23.38 20.01
CA PHE A 133 31.44 -24.00 20.36
C PHE A 133 31.79 -23.79 21.83
N ARG A 134 31.60 -22.58 22.37
CA ARG A 134 31.78 -22.29 23.80
C ARG A 134 30.84 -23.12 24.67
N ALA A 135 29.56 -23.19 24.32
CA ALA A 135 28.59 -24.03 25.02
C ALA A 135 28.95 -25.52 24.96
N ALA A 136 29.40 -26.02 23.81
CA ALA A 136 29.86 -27.40 23.68
C ALA A 136 31.07 -27.72 24.56
N LEU A 137 32.00 -26.77 24.76
CA LEU A 137 33.13 -26.90 25.66
C LEU A 137 32.74 -26.86 27.15
N ALA A 138 31.59 -26.27 27.49
CA ALA A 138 31.05 -26.23 28.84
C ALA A 138 30.25 -27.49 29.22
N ARG A 139 29.83 -28.31 28.24
CA ARG A 139 29.08 -29.56 28.49
C ARG A 139 29.90 -30.53 29.35
N GLU A 140 29.21 -31.20 30.27
CA GLU A 140 29.83 -32.19 31.16
C GLU A 140 30.02 -33.57 30.51
N GLY A 141 31.01 -34.31 31.03
CA GLY A 141 31.23 -35.72 30.70
C GLY A 141 31.55 -35.99 29.23
N HIS A 142 30.99 -37.07 28.69
CA HIS A 142 31.29 -37.58 27.34
C HIS A 142 30.86 -36.66 26.19
N LEU A 143 30.08 -35.60 26.46
CA LEU A 143 29.59 -34.64 25.46
C LEU A 143 30.46 -33.39 25.34
N ASN A 144 31.46 -33.26 26.22
CA ASN A 144 32.39 -32.14 26.23
C ASN A 144 33.14 -31.97 24.89
N GLY A 145 33.04 -30.77 24.32
CA GLY A 145 33.70 -30.36 23.09
C GLY A 145 33.10 -30.94 21.80
N PHE A 146 31.98 -31.67 21.89
CA PHE A 146 31.24 -32.14 20.72
C PHE A 146 30.23 -31.09 20.25
N VAL A 147 30.45 -30.57 19.05
CA VAL A 147 29.56 -29.62 18.38
C VAL A 147 28.67 -30.37 17.38
N PRO A 148 27.33 -30.25 17.48
CA PRO A 148 26.42 -30.89 16.52
C PRO A 148 26.68 -30.44 15.08
N VAL A 149 26.76 -31.39 14.13
CA VAL A 149 26.95 -31.09 12.70
C VAL A 149 25.80 -30.25 12.16
N ALA A 150 24.58 -30.46 12.66
CA ALA A 150 23.39 -29.70 12.29
C ALA A 150 23.54 -28.19 12.58
N ALA A 151 24.20 -27.82 13.69
CA ALA A 151 24.44 -26.42 14.02
C ALA A 151 25.42 -25.79 13.02
N ILE A 152 26.51 -26.49 12.69
CA ILE A 152 27.51 -26.05 11.70
C ILE A 152 26.85 -25.84 10.33
N ALA A 153 26.01 -26.80 9.91
CA ALA A 153 25.27 -26.72 8.66
C ALA A 153 24.31 -25.52 8.61
N MET A 154 23.67 -25.16 9.72
CA MET A 154 22.66 -24.10 9.76
C MET A 154 23.26 -22.69 9.83
N PHE A 155 24.30 -22.49 10.66
CA PHE A 155 24.72 -21.15 11.07
C PHE A 155 25.95 -20.60 10.32
N ASP A 156 26.61 -21.38 9.46
CA ASP A 156 27.70 -20.86 8.60
C ASP A 156 27.24 -20.69 7.14
N ALA A 157 27.09 -19.43 6.72
CA ALA A 157 26.68 -19.11 5.36
C ALA A 157 27.74 -19.46 4.30
N LYS A 158 29.05 -19.42 4.66
CA LYS A 158 30.14 -19.75 3.74
C LYS A 158 30.12 -21.26 3.43
N ILE A 159 29.96 -22.10 4.44
CA ILE A 159 29.76 -23.56 4.27
C ILE A 159 28.57 -23.82 3.36
N ASN A 160 27.41 -23.22 3.64
CA ASN A 160 26.22 -23.38 2.78
C ASN A 160 26.50 -22.97 1.32
N SER A 161 27.18 -21.85 1.09
CA SER A 161 27.53 -21.40 -0.27
C SER A 161 28.48 -22.35 -0.99
N LEU A 162 29.45 -22.95 -0.29
CA LEU A 162 30.39 -23.91 -0.84
C LEU A 162 29.72 -25.26 -1.13
N CYS A 163 28.85 -25.73 -0.23
CA CYS A 163 28.05 -26.95 -0.45
C CYS A 163 27.16 -26.82 -1.69
N LYS A 164 26.53 -25.66 -1.91
CA LYS A 164 25.77 -25.36 -3.14
C LYS A 164 26.61 -25.41 -4.41
N TYR A 165 27.92 -25.16 -4.30
CA TYR A 165 28.85 -25.24 -5.42
C TYR A 165 29.24 -26.68 -5.74
N ILE A 166 29.36 -27.51 -4.70
CA ILE A 166 29.75 -28.93 -4.83
C ILE A 166 28.60 -29.76 -5.41
N SER A 167 27.35 -29.45 -5.08
CA SER A 167 26.17 -30.10 -5.64
C SER A 167 25.04 -29.10 -5.88
N SER A 168 24.41 -29.13 -7.04
CA SER A 168 23.34 -28.17 -7.40
C SER A 168 21.95 -28.56 -6.88
N GLU A 169 21.76 -29.81 -6.42
CA GLU A 169 20.49 -30.32 -5.87
C GLU A 169 20.17 -29.79 -4.44
N MET A 170 20.96 -28.82 -3.95
CA MET A 170 21.16 -28.49 -2.53
C MET A 170 20.17 -27.51 -1.90
N GLU A 171 19.27 -26.88 -2.65
CA GLU A 171 18.49 -25.76 -2.10
C GLU A 171 17.41 -26.15 -1.06
N SER A 172 17.16 -27.45 -0.88
CA SER A 172 15.99 -27.95 -0.16
C SER A 172 16.28 -28.98 0.94
N ASN A 173 17.51 -29.48 1.10
CA ASN A 173 17.78 -30.60 2.02
C ASN A 173 19.01 -30.35 2.92
N HIS A 174 18.77 -29.88 4.15
CA HIS A 174 19.82 -29.67 5.17
C HIS A 174 20.61 -30.94 5.51
N LEU A 175 20.02 -32.13 5.36
CA LEU A 175 20.69 -33.39 5.64
C LEU A 175 21.84 -33.65 4.66
N LEU A 176 21.71 -33.20 3.41
CA LEU A 176 22.78 -33.30 2.41
C LEU A 176 23.95 -32.35 2.72
N VAL A 177 23.68 -31.18 3.31
CA VAL A 177 24.76 -30.28 3.78
C VAL A 177 25.54 -30.94 4.91
N MET A 178 24.84 -31.62 5.83
CA MET A 178 25.49 -32.36 6.92
C MET A 178 26.38 -33.49 6.40
N SER A 179 25.96 -34.25 5.38
CA SER A 179 26.79 -35.31 4.80
C SER A 179 28.05 -34.78 4.14
N LEU A 180 27.97 -33.64 3.44
CA LEU A 180 29.14 -32.97 2.86
C LEU A 180 30.11 -32.46 3.93
N ILE A 181 29.59 -31.91 5.04
CA ILE A 181 30.43 -31.47 6.18
C ILE A 181 31.16 -32.67 6.79
N ILE A 182 30.48 -33.79 6.96
CA ILE A 182 31.08 -35.02 7.50
C ILE A 182 32.17 -35.53 6.57
N GLU A 183 31.93 -35.54 5.27
CA GLU A 183 32.94 -35.96 4.29
C GLU A 183 34.15 -35.02 4.27
N ALA A 184 33.93 -33.71 4.37
CA ALA A 184 35.02 -32.74 4.53
C ALA A 184 35.79 -32.93 5.84
N ALA A 185 35.10 -33.27 6.94
CA ALA A 185 35.72 -33.56 8.22
C ALA A 185 36.58 -34.84 8.18
N LYS A 186 36.16 -35.87 7.44
CA LYS A 186 36.96 -37.09 7.21
C LYS A 186 38.28 -36.78 6.49
N ARG A 187 38.32 -35.78 5.60
CA ARG A 187 39.57 -35.30 4.97
C ARG A 187 40.50 -34.57 5.95
N LEU A 188 39.99 -34.20 7.12
CA LEU A 188 40.72 -33.54 8.21
C LEU A 188 40.89 -34.47 9.43
N ALA A 189 41.01 -35.78 9.19
CA ALA A 189 41.12 -36.79 10.24
C ALA A 189 42.28 -36.55 11.24
N ASP A 190 43.31 -35.80 10.83
CA ASP A 190 44.45 -35.46 11.70
C ASP A 190 44.11 -34.36 12.73
N ALA A 191 43.04 -33.57 12.50
CA ALA A 191 42.66 -32.43 13.33
C ALA A 191 41.28 -32.58 14.00
N LEU A 192 40.35 -33.29 13.36
CA LEU A 192 38.96 -33.42 13.77
C LEU A 192 38.56 -34.88 13.98
N PHE A 193 37.81 -35.11 15.05
CA PHE A 193 37.15 -36.38 15.33
C PHE A 193 35.66 -36.26 15.04
N PHE A 194 35.14 -37.15 14.20
CA PHE A 194 33.72 -37.31 13.95
C PHE A 194 33.17 -38.52 14.72
N SER A 195 32.10 -38.32 15.47
CA SER A 195 31.36 -39.41 16.12
C SER A 195 30.08 -39.70 15.35
N GLU A 196 29.96 -40.91 14.80
CA GLU A 196 28.73 -41.36 14.11
C GLU A 196 27.54 -41.44 15.06
N GLU A 197 27.72 -42.00 16.26
CA GLU A 197 26.66 -42.13 17.26
C GLU A 197 26.06 -40.77 17.64
N LYS A 198 26.94 -39.78 17.84
CA LYS A 198 26.59 -38.42 18.28
C LYS A 198 26.49 -37.43 17.14
N LEU A 199 26.58 -37.81 15.86
CA LEU A 199 26.52 -36.91 14.70
C LEU A 199 27.17 -35.52 14.93
N SER A 200 28.34 -35.52 15.57
CA SER A 200 28.99 -34.33 16.12
C SER A 200 30.47 -34.38 15.84
N LEU A 201 31.06 -33.19 15.73
CA LEU A 201 32.48 -33.00 15.49
C LEU A 201 33.16 -32.48 16.76
N LYS A 202 34.37 -32.96 17.01
CA LYS A 202 35.22 -32.54 18.12
C LYS A 202 36.64 -32.34 17.64
N ARG A 203 37.32 -31.34 18.21
CA ARG A 203 38.76 -31.14 17.98
C ARG A 203 39.56 -32.26 18.66
N LEU A 204 40.54 -32.85 17.95
CA LEU A 204 41.41 -33.89 18.52
C LEU A 204 42.36 -33.33 19.57
N THR A 205 42.94 -32.16 19.30
CA THR A 205 43.77 -31.45 20.28
C THR A 205 42.89 -30.61 21.21
N PRO A 206 42.92 -30.84 22.53
CA PRO A 206 42.12 -30.04 23.46
C PRO A 206 42.58 -28.57 23.43
N HIS A 207 41.64 -27.67 23.74
CA HIS A 207 41.96 -26.24 23.86
C HIS A 207 42.86 -26.02 25.09
N PRO A 208 43.84 -25.10 25.02
CA PRO A 208 44.66 -24.76 26.17
C PRO A 208 43.80 -24.31 27.36
N PRO A 209 44.07 -24.81 28.58
CA PRO A 209 43.25 -24.53 29.76
C PRO A 209 43.18 -23.03 30.10
N GLU A 210 44.19 -22.25 29.75
CA GLU A 210 44.24 -20.80 29.94
C GLU A 210 43.16 -20.08 29.11
N ILE A 211 42.86 -20.60 27.92
CA ILE A 211 41.86 -20.06 27.01
C ILE A 211 40.46 -20.43 27.51
N ILE A 212 40.28 -21.66 27.98
CA ILE A 212 39.01 -22.09 28.59
C ILE A 212 38.71 -21.26 29.84
N GLN A 213 39.72 -21.03 30.71
CA GLN A 213 39.55 -20.22 31.91
C GLN A 213 39.29 -18.74 31.62
N SER A 214 39.90 -18.17 30.56
CA SER A 214 39.61 -16.79 30.17
C SER A 214 38.20 -16.63 29.60
N LEU A 215 37.70 -17.63 28.86
CA LEU A 215 36.33 -17.67 28.37
C LEU A 215 35.31 -17.79 29.52
N LEU A 216 35.57 -18.64 30.52
CA LEU A 216 34.72 -18.79 31.70
C LEU A 216 34.72 -17.55 32.60
N LYS A 217 35.81 -16.79 32.66
CA LYS A 217 35.91 -15.52 33.41
C LYS A 217 35.25 -14.34 32.69
N ASN A 218 35.16 -14.41 31.37
CA ASN A 218 34.57 -13.37 30.52
C ASN A 218 33.10 -13.67 30.16
N GLU A 219 32.49 -14.75 30.68
CA GLU A 219 31.04 -14.93 30.57
C GLU A 219 30.37 -13.79 31.37
N PRO A 220 29.61 -12.90 30.70
CA PRO A 220 28.90 -11.83 31.39
C PRO A 220 27.80 -12.42 32.28
N ASN A 221 27.30 -11.62 33.23
CA ASN A 221 26.28 -11.95 34.25
C ASN A 221 25.05 -12.68 33.67
N PHE A 222 25.17 -13.98 33.43
CA PHE A 222 24.07 -14.85 33.07
C PHE A 222 23.34 -15.20 34.37
N PRO A 223 22.01 -15.05 34.46
CA PRO A 223 21.24 -15.55 35.60
C PRO A 223 21.53 -17.05 35.81
N GLU A 224 21.62 -17.50 37.06
CA GLU A 224 21.89 -18.92 37.37
C GLU A 224 20.90 -19.89 36.69
N SER A 225 19.67 -19.42 36.44
CA SER A 225 18.68 -20.12 35.60
C SER A 225 17.78 -19.13 34.86
N ILE A 226 17.36 -19.50 33.65
CA ILE A 226 16.45 -18.76 32.78
C ILE A 226 15.34 -19.71 32.36
N SER A 227 14.10 -19.30 32.58
CA SER A 227 12.90 -19.94 32.03
C SER A 227 12.52 -19.23 30.74
N ILE A 228 12.48 -19.97 29.63
CA ILE A 228 12.11 -19.44 28.31
C ILE A 228 10.79 -20.09 27.89
N GLU A 229 9.76 -19.30 27.61
CA GLU A 229 8.51 -19.81 27.06
C GLU A 229 8.68 -20.22 25.58
N ALA A 230 8.23 -21.43 25.23
CA ALA A 230 8.27 -21.99 23.89
C ALA A 230 6.96 -22.74 23.59
N VAL A 231 6.76 -23.14 22.34
CA VAL A 231 5.53 -23.83 21.91
C VAL A 231 5.86 -25.20 21.32
N ARG A 232 5.22 -26.26 21.84
CA ARG A 232 5.32 -27.62 21.29
C ARG A 232 4.23 -27.86 20.25
N ILE A 233 4.65 -28.17 19.03
CA ILE A 233 3.79 -28.55 17.92
C ILE A 233 3.85 -30.08 17.79
N PRO A 234 2.79 -30.81 18.17
CA PRO A 234 2.78 -32.27 18.04
C PRO A 234 2.68 -32.69 16.57
N SER A 235 3.21 -33.88 16.24
CA SER A 235 3.05 -34.46 14.91
C SER A 235 1.66 -35.05 14.67
N SER A 236 0.99 -35.51 15.73
CA SER A 236 -0.38 -36.03 15.66
C SER A 236 -1.40 -34.88 15.63
N THR A 237 -2.34 -34.96 14.69
CA THR A 237 -3.46 -34.03 14.57
C THR A 237 -4.47 -34.12 15.71
N GLU A 238 -4.44 -35.18 16.52
CA GLU A 238 -5.33 -35.36 17.68
C GLU A 238 -4.85 -34.60 18.92
N LYS A 239 -3.55 -34.25 18.98
CA LYS A 239 -2.96 -33.53 20.10
C LYS A 239 -3.01 -32.03 19.84
N THR A 240 -3.32 -31.25 20.87
CA THR A 240 -3.30 -29.79 20.80
C THR A 240 -1.89 -29.24 20.95
N VAL A 241 -1.67 -28.05 20.39
CA VAL A 241 -0.45 -27.27 20.58
C VAL A 241 -0.42 -26.72 22.00
N GLU A 242 0.73 -26.83 22.67
CA GLU A 242 0.90 -26.51 24.10
C GLU A 242 2.09 -25.57 24.34
N SER A 243 2.00 -24.75 25.38
CA SER A 243 3.14 -23.95 25.87
C SER A 243 4.06 -24.83 26.72
N VAL A 244 5.37 -24.69 26.56
CA VAL A 244 6.43 -25.43 27.26
C VAL A 244 7.46 -24.45 27.78
N ILE A 245 7.97 -24.67 28.98
CA ILE A 245 9.01 -23.82 29.59
C ILE A 245 10.36 -24.52 29.46
N LEU A 246 11.29 -23.90 28.74
CA LEU A 246 12.66 -24.35 28.60
C LEU A 246 13.52 -23.74 29.70
N ASN A 247 14.04 -24.56 30.61
CA ASN A 247 14.91 -24.10 31.69
C ASN A 247 16.39 -24.21 31.28
N ALA A 248 16.98 -23.09 30.89
CA ALA A 248 18.40 -22.97 30.57
C ALA A 248 19.19 -22.45 31.79
N SER A 249 20.44 -22.89 31.95
CA SER A 249 21.35 -22.41 33.02
C SER A 249 22.78 -22.33 32.48
N SER A 250 23.65 -21.61 33.19
CA SER A 250 25.06 -21.55 32.78
C SER A 250 25.70 -22.95 32.86
N GLY A 251 26.47 -23.31 31.83
CA GLY A 251 27.06 -24.65 31.69
C GLY A 251 26.17 -25.71 31.04
N ILE A 252 24.85 -25.51 30.95
CA ILE A 252 23.96 -26.40 30.19
C ILE A 252 23.77 -25.85 28.77
N TYR A 253 24.08 -26.67 27.77
CA TYR A 253 23.86 -26.30 26.38
C TYR A 253 22.36 -26.26 26.10
N TYR A 254 21.84 -25.13 25.61
CA TYR A 254 20.40 -24.92 25.41
C TYR A 254 19.76 -25.99 24.49
N LEU A 255 20.51 -26.54 23.53
CA LEU A 255 20.02 -27.63 22.68
C LEU A 255 19.81 -28.94 23.45
N ASP A 256 20.53 -29.18 24.54
CA ASP A 256 20.30 -30.33 25.40
C ASP A 256 19.00 -30.17 26.20
N VAL A 257 18.63 -28.93 26.56
CA VAL A 257 17.32 -28.62 27.17
C VAL A 257 16.20 -28.94 26.18
N ILE A 258 16.33 -28.48 24.93
CA ILE A 258 15.37 -28.77 23.85
C ILE A 258 15.31 -30.27 23.55
N ALA A 259 16.47 -30.95 23.53
CA ALA A 259 16.56 -32.40 23.34
C ALA A 259 15.78 -33.18 24.39
N LYS A 260 15.91 -32.77 25.66
CA LYS A 260 15.17 -33.37 26.78
C LYS A 260 13.65 -33.21 26.60
N GLU A 261 13.18 -32.03 26.21
CA GLU A 261 11.75 -31.77 25.99
C GLU A 261 11.18 -32.54 24.79
N LEU A 262 11.98 -32.76 23.74
CA LEU A 262 11.63 -33.60 22.60
C LEU A 262 11.78 -35.12 22.87
N GLY A 263 12.28 -35.51 24.04
CA GLY A 263 12.44 -36.91 24.42
C GLY A 263 13.62 -37.63 23.77
N VAL A 264 14.65 -36.91 23.30
CA VAL A 264 15.86 -37.48 22.71
C VAL A 264 17.06 -37.37 23.65
N LYS A 265 18.08 -38.23 23.42
CA LYS A 265 19.21 -38.41 24.35
C LYS A 265 20.07 -37.16 24.55
N ASP A 266 20.37 -36.44 23.47
CA ASP A 266 21.24 -35.25 23.50
C ASP A 266 21.07 -34.37 22.25
N ALA A 267 21.65 -33.16 22.30
CA ALA A 267 21.61 -32.14 21.23
C ALA A 267 22.05 -32.60 19.84
N SER A 268 22.78 -33.71 19.70
CA SER A 268 23.22 -34.23 18.41
C SER A 268 22.10 -34.65 17.47
N LYS A 269 20.95 -35.02 18.03
CA LYS A 269 19.79 -35.48 17.27
C LYS A 269 18.84 -34.33 16.95
N ILE A 270 19.17 -33.09 17.31
CA ILE A 270 18.34 -31.92 17.04
C ILE A 270 18.70 -31.30 15.69
N LEU A 271 17.67 -31.08 14.89
CA LEU A 271 17.72 -30.35 13.62
C LEU A 271 17.03 -28.99 13.77
N PHE A 272 17.30 -28.11 12.81
CA PHE A 272 16.84 -26.72 12.81
C PHE A 272 15.99 -26.42 11.57
N SER A 273 14.97 -25.59 11.74
CA SER A 273 14.37 -24.87 10.62
C SER A 273 15.16 -23.62 10.25
N ARG A 274 14.83 -23.11 9.06
CA ARG A 274 15.11 -21.70 8.73
C ARG A 274 14.42 -20.79 9.75
N ASN A 275 14.95 -19.58 9.90
CA ASN A 275 14.36 -18.57 10.77
C ASN A 275 12.95 -18.21 10.27
N ILE A 276 12.00 -18.12 11.20
CA ILE A 276 10.59 -17.83 10.96
C ILE A 276 10.31 -16.41 11.46
N GLY A 277 9.68 -15.57 10.62
CA GLY A 277 9.35 -14.21 11.00
C GLY A 277 10.50 -13.23 10.81
N LYS A 278 10.82 -12.43 11.84
CA LYS A 278 11.81 -11.34 11.71
C LYS A 278 13.22 -11.94 11.69
N ALA A 279 14.07 -11.44 10.79
CA ALA A 279 15.49 -11.86 10.72
C ALA A 279 16.26 -11.66 12.04
N SER A 280 15.77 -10.77 12.92
CA SER A 280 16.38 -10.44 14.20
C SER A 280 15.96 -11.30 15.40
N SER A 281 14.84 -12.04 15.34
CA SER A 281 14.25 -12.74 16.50
C SER A 281 14.70 -14.20 16.66
N ASP A 282 15.63 -14.70 15.83
CA ASP A 282 16.13 -16.08 15.78
C ASP A 282 15.07 -17.17 16.12
N THR A 283 13.85 -17.01 15.62
CA THR A 283 12.70 -17.87 15.94
C THR A 283 12.72 -19.08 15.02
N ARG A 284 12.79 -20.28 15.57
CA ARG A 284 12.98 -21.52 14.81
C ARG A 284 12.18 -22.68 15.36
N LEU A 285 11.96 -23.66 14.49
CA LEU A 285 11.50 -24.99 14.86
C LEU A 285 12.70 -25.90 15.08
N TYR A 286 12.74 -26.53 16.25
CA TYR A 286 13.67 -27.56 16.63
C TYR A 286 12.94 -28.90 16.61
N PHE A 287 13.53 -29.90 15.97
CA PHE A 287 12.87 -31.20 15.78
C PHE A 287 13.90 -32.32 15.71
N CYS A 288 13.43 -33.55 15.91
CA CYS A 288 14.30 -34.71 15.96
C CYS A 288 14.72 -35.16 14.56
N ALA A 289 15.99 -35.53 14.45
CA ALA A 289 16.53 -36.25 13.32
C ALA A 289 15.89 -37.66 13.22
N PRO A 290 15.54 -38.16 12.01
CA PRO A 290 15.05 -39.53 11.85
C PRO A 290 16.02 -40.57 12.41
N GLU A 291 15.51 -41.62 13.06
CA GLU A 291 16.34 -42.64 13.73
C GLU A 291 17.27 -43.42 12.76
N SER A 292 17.01 -43.38 11.46
CA SER A 292 17.74 -44.12 10.42
C SER A 292 18.66 -43.26 9.55
N ILE A 293 19.27 -42.18 10.08
CA ILE A 293 20.35 -41.50 9.34
C ILE A 293 21.61 -42.40 9.32
N THR A 294 21.62 -43.41 8.46
CA THR A 294 22.83 -44.13 8.05
C THR A 294 23.55 -43.27 7.02
N ILE A 295 24.65 -42.62 7.43
CA ILE A 295 25.40 -41.70 6.55
C ILE A 295 26.31 -42.49 5.59
N GLY A 296 25.70 -43.05 4.55
CA GLY A 296 26.41 -43.73 3.45
C GLY A 296 26.83 -42.76 2.33
N PRO A 297 27.89 -43.07 1.55
CA PRO A 297 28.48 -42.18 0.55
C PRO A 297 27.67 -42.04 -0.76
N SER A 298 26.48 -42.62 -0.88
CA SER A 298 25.68 -42.62 -2.12
C SER A 298 24.36 -41.84 -1.98
N SER A 299 24.25 -40.75 -2.76
CA SER A 299 23.07 -39.89 -2.91
C SER A 299 21.77 -40.66 -3.24
N GLU A 300 21.88 -41.82 -3.91
CA GLU A 300 20.74 -42.61 -4.41
C GLU A 300 19.97 -43.40 -3.33
N LEU A 301 20.59 -43.71 -2.18
CA LEU A 301 19.94 -44.50 -1.12
C LEU A 301 19.03 -43.67 -0.21
N TYR A 302 19.23 -42.35 -0.15
CA TYR A 302 18.43 -41.44 0.69
C TYR A 302 17.03 -41.18 0.12
N MET A 303 16.90 -41.01 -1.21
CA MET A 303 15.62 -40.76 -1.87
C MET A 303 14.66 -41.96 -1.79
N LYS A 304 15.20 -43.19 -1.63
CA LYS A 304 14.40 -44.42 -1.44
C LYS A 304 14.00 -44.68 0.02
N GLN A 305 14.64 -44.05 0.99
CA GLN A 305 14.27 -44.17 2.41
C GLN A 305 13.33 -43.06 2.89
N ALA A 306 13.32 -41.89 2.23
CA ALA A 306 12.30 -40.85 2.50
C ALA A 306 10.87 -41.33 2.19
N SER A 307 10.71 -42.28 1.27
CA SER A 307 9.38 -42.83 0.91
C SER A 307 8.80 -43.80 1.94
N SER A 308 9.59 -44.30 2.92
CA SER A 308 9.09 -45.21 3.97
C SER A 308 8.56 -44.51 5.22
N PHE A 309 8.69 -43.18 5.35
CA PHE A 309 8.31 -42.40 6.54
C PHE A 309 6.99 -41.62 6.42
N LYS A 310 6.15 -41.94 5.43
CA LYS A 310 4.87 -41.25 5.14
C LYS A 310 3.84 -41.15 6.28
N GLY A 311 4.08 -41.76 7.45
CA GLY A 311 3.18 -41.74 8.62
C GLY A 311 3.55 -40.78 9.76
N TYR A 312 4.67 -40.03 9.70
CA TYR A 312 5.19 -39.25 10.84
C TYR A 312 5.52 -37.77 10.54
N VAL A 313 5.04 -37.23 9.41
CA VAL A 313 5.31 -35.83 9.02
C VAL A 313 4.43 -34.88 9.83
N ASN A 314 5.05 -33.93 10.53
CA ASN A 314 4.37 -32.87 11.24
C ASN A 314 3.98 -31.77 10.24
N THR A 315 2.73 -31.77 9.83
CA THR A 315 2.29 -30.98 8.69
C THR A 315 2.31 -29.48 8.97
N ILE A 316 1.92 -29.06 10.18
CA ILE A 316 1.94 -27.66 10.59
C ILE A 316 3.38 -27.14 10.72
N ALA A 317 4.25 -27.89 11.39
CA ALA A 317 5.66 -27.52 11.51
C ALA A 317 6.33 -27.45 10.13
N THR A 318 6.06 -28.43 9.27
CA THR A 318 6.55 -28.48 7.88
C THR A 318 6.12 -27.24 7.09
N TYR A 319 4.85 -26.88 7.20
CA TYR A 319 4.29 -25.69 6.56
C TYR A 319 4.92 -24.38 7.06
N LEU A 320 5.10 -24.24 8.37
CA LEU A 320 5.73 -23.06 8.97
C LEU A 320 7.17 -22.89 8.51
N ALA A 321 7.93 -23.99 8.50
CA ALA A 321 9.35 -24.00 8.16
C ALA A 321 9.63 -23.93 6.65
N GLY A 322 8.68 -24.37 5.80
CA GLY A 322 8.90 -24.54 4.36
C GLY A 322 9.89 -25.67 4.03
N GLN A 323 10.04 -26.63 4.94
CA GLN A 323 10.86 -27.83 4.80
C GLN A 323 10.17 -28.99 5.52
N GLU A 324 10.38 -30.23 5.08
CA GLU A 324 9.80 -31.40 5.72
C GLU A 324 10.32 -31.56 7.17
N ILE A 325 9.39 -31.67 8.12
CA ILE A 325 9.66 -31.88 9.55
C ILE A 325 8.90 -33.13 9.99
N CYS A 326 9.62 -34.07 10.59
CA CYS A 326 9.07 -35.31 11.12
C CYS A 326 9.06 -35.29 12.65
N GLY A 327 8.02 -35.87 13.25
CA GLY A 327 7.85 -35.92 14.70
C GLY A 327 7.47 -34.58 15.33
N ASP A 328 7.48 -34.53 16.66
CA ASP A 328 7.16 -33.32 17.39
C ASP A 328 8.22 -32.24 17.14
N ALA A 329 7.80 -30.98 17.17
CA ALA A 329 8.69 -29.85 17.01
C ALA A 329 8.47 -28.83 18.13
N ILE A 330 9.55 -28.16 18.57
CA ILE A 330 9.49 -27.03 19.50
C ILE A 330 9.75 -25.76 18.71
N LEU A 331 8.82 -24.81 18.76
CA LEU A 331 8.98 -23.46 18.27
C LEU A 331 9.52 -22.59 19.41
N ALA A 332 10.75 -22.09 19.28
CA ALA A 332 11.37 -21.25 20.28
C ALA A 332 12.17 -20.11 19.62
N SER A 333 12.32 -19.00 20.34
CA SER A 333 13.26 -17.93 20.02
C SER A 333 14.42 -18.01 20.99
N VAL A 334 15.43 -18.81 20.62
CA VAL A 334 16.62 -19.02 21.46
C VAL A 334 17.83 -19.35 20.60
N GLY A 335 18.94 -18.65 20.80
CA GLY A 335 20.14 -18.89 20.00
C GLY A 335 21.24 -17.87 20.20
N TYR A 336 22.36 -18.10 19.53
CA TYR A 336 23.49 -17.16 19.55
C TYR A 336 23.39 -16.23 18.35
N THR A 337 23.64 -14.94 18.56
CA THR A 337 23.47 -13.92 17.51
C THR A 337 24.81 -13.32 17.06
N TRP A 338 24.79 -12.50 16.02
CA TRP A 338 25.94 -11.72 15.56
C TRP A 338 26.19 -10.46 16.40
N LYS A 339 25.33 -10.16 17.39
CA LYS A 339 25.39 -8.91 18.18
C LYS A 339 26.14 -9.09 19.50
N SER A 340 26.00 -10.25 20.11
CA SER A 340 26.54 -10.57 21.43
C SER A 340 27.10 -11.99 21.44
N THR A 341 27.99 -12.24 22.38
CA THR A 341 28.45 -13.58 22.75
C THR A 341 27.40 -14.35 23.55
N ASP A 342 26.37 -13.67 24.03
CA ASP A 342 25.41 -14.21 24.99
C ASP A 342 24.29 -14.95 24.26
N LEU A 343 23.67 -15.89 24.97
CA LEU A 343 22.47 -16.56 24.47
C LEU A 343 21.32 -15.56 24.42
N TYR A 344 20.84 -15.28 23.22
CA TYR A 344 19.62 -14.52 23.00
C TYR A 344 18.41 -15.43 23.24
N TYR A 345 17.37 -14.87 23.85
CA TYR A 345 16.08 -15.54 23.99
C TYR A 345 14.95 -14.51 24.04
N GLU A 346 13.76 -14.94 23.63
CA GLU A 346 12.52 -14.19 23.70
C GLU A 346 11.39 -15.18 24.00
N ASP A 347 10.50 -14.83 24.94
CA ASP A 347 9.37 -15.69 25.31
C ASP A 347 8.37 -15.78 24.15
N LEU A 348 8.09 -17.00 23.72
CA LEU A 348 7.17 -17.29 22.63
C LEU A 348 5.90 -17.92 23.19
N SER A 349 4.91 -17.07 23.45
CA SER A 349 3.59 -17.50 23.92
C SER A 349 2.76 -18.19 22.82
N LEU A 350 1.73 -18.93 23.23
CA LEU A 350 0.71 -19.48 22.32
C LEU A 350 0.07 -18.39 21.43
N ARG A 351 -0.11 -17.18 21.98
CA ARG A 351 -0.55 -16.01 21.22
C ARG A 351 0.38 -15.69 20.05
N ALA A 352 1.69 -15.68 20.28
CA ALA A 352 2.67 -15.42 19.24
C ALA A 352 2.62 -16.50 18.15
N TYR A 353 2.47 -17.77 18.52
CA TYR A 353 2.28 -18.88 17.58
C TYR A 353 1.06 -18.69 16.67
N HIS A 354 -0.12 -18.39 17.22
CA HIS A 354 -1.31 -18.16 16.41
C HIS A 354 -1.21 -16.90 15.53
N ARG A 355 -0.46 -15.88 15.96
CA ARG A 355 -0.16 -14.71 15.11
C ARG A 355 0.79 -15.06 13.96
N ILE A 356 1.77 -15.95 14.16
CA ILE A 356 2.65 -16.45 13.07
C ILE A 356 1.81 -17.18 12.01
N LEU A 357 0.83 -17.97 12.43
CA LEU A 357 -0.10 -18.66 11.53
C LEU A 357 -1.02 -17.68 10.79
N ALA A 358 -1.62 -16.71 11.50
CA ALA A 358 -2.43 -15.66 10.86
C ALA A 358 -1.60 -14.87 9.83
N ASN A 359 -0.30 -14.68 10.06
CA ASN A 359 0.58 -13.99 9.13
C ASN A 359 0.85 -14.78 7.84
N LYS A 360 0.40 -16.04 7.70
CA LYS A 360 0.58 -16.85 6.48
C LYS A 360 -0.55 -16.68 5.47
N ILE A 361 -1.63 -15.99 5.83
CA ILE A 361 -2.80 -15.78 4.98
C ILE A 361 -2.99 -14.29 4.66
N PRO A 362 -3.52 -13.92 3.48
CA PRO A 362 -3.70 -12.52 3.08
C PRO A 362 -4.47 -11.67 4.10
N SER A 363 -5.65 -12.13 4.55
CA SER A 363 -6.49 -11.43 5.52
C SER A 363 -5.81 -11.25 6.87
N GLY A 364 -5.11 -12.28 7.34
CA GLY A 364 -4.35 -12.25 8.59
C GLY A 364 -3.15 -11.29 8.54
N ILE A 365 -2.43 -11.19 7.40
CA ILE A 365 -1.39 -10.16 7.21
C ILE A 365 -2.01 -8.75 7.33
N TYR A 366 -3.18 -8.52 6.72
CA TYR A 366 -3.88 -7.24 6.81
C TYR A 366 -4.29 -6.92 8.24
N LYS A 367 -5.00 -7.84 8.91
CA LYS A 367 -5.43 -7.77 10.31
C LYS A 367 -4.28 -7.47 11.28
N LEU A 368 -3.16 -8.18 11.13
CA LEU A 368 -1.95 -7.93 11.93
C LEU A 368 -1.35 -6.55 11.66
N SER A 369 -1.38 -6.08 10.41
CA SER A 369 -0.90 -4.73 10.07
C SER A 369 -1.78 -3.60 10.60
N ARG A 370 -3.05 -3.90 10.90
CA ARG A 370 -4.02 -2.99 11.53
C ARG A 370 -3.97 -3.05 13.06
N GLU A 371 -3.18 -3.95 13.62
CA GLU A 371 -3.18 -4.30 15.05
C GLU A 371 -4.57 -4.65 15.62
N ALA A 372 -5.48 -5.08 14.73
CA ALA A 372 -6.87 -5.38 15.02
C ALA A 372 -7.24 -6.67 14.29
N ILE A 373 -7.18 -7.80 14.99
CA ILE A 373 -7.46 -9.12 14.43
C ILE A 373 -8.96 -9.39 14.39
N LEU A 374 -9.70 -8.93 15.41
CA LEU A 374 -11.15 -9.14 15.49
C LEU A 374 -11.92 -8.05 14.73
N ALA A 375 -11.52 -6.79 14.87
CA ALA A 375 -12.27 -5.69 14.29
C ALA A 375 -12.02 -5.49 12.78
N ALA A 376 -10.77 -5.61 12.31
CA ALA A 376 -10.43 -5.33 10.91
C ALA A 376 -10.71 -6.52 9.97
N GLU A 377 -11.10 -6.24 8.73
CA GLU A 377 -11.24 -7.23 7.66
C GLU A 377 -10.52 -6.75 6.40
N LEU A 378 -10.02 -7.69 5.58
CA LEU A 378 -9.35 -7.33 4.32
C LEU A 378 -10.38 -6.66 3.38
N PRO A 379 -10.21 -5.37 3.02
CA PRO A 379 -11.20 -4.66 2.23
C PRO A 379 -11.40 -5.31 0.86
N THR A 380 -12.62 -5.26 0.35
CA THR A 380 -13.01 -5.87 -0.94
C THR A 380 -12.63 -5.00 -2.14
N ALA A 381 -12.41 -3.70 -1.92
CA ALA A 381 -12.06 -2.74 -2.96
C ALA A 381 -10.97 -1.78 -2.50
N PHE A 382 -10.11 -1.34 -3.43
CA PHE A 382 -9.13 -0.28 -3.19
C PHE A 382 -9.62 1.02 -3.82
N THR A 383 -10.11 1.94 -2.99
CA THR A 383 -10.68 3.22 -3.44
C THR A 383 -9.59 4.23 -3.79
N THR A 384 -8.82 4.65 -2.80
CA THR A 384 -7.74 5.63 -2.90
C THR A 384 -6.71 5.40 -1.80
N ARG A 385 -5.47 5.79 -2.09
CA ARG A 385 -4.39 5.78 -1.10
C ARG A 385 -4.70 6.56 0.17
N SER A 386 -5.47 7.66 0.09
CA SER A 386 -5.84 8.48 1.25
C SER A 386 -6.84 7.80 2.19
N ASN A 387 -7.69 6.92 1.66
CA ASN A 387 -8.75 6.26 2.43
C ASN A 387 -8.30 4.89 2.94
N TRP A 388 -7.39 4.23 2.22
CA TRP A 388 -6.83 2.96 2.65
C TRP A 388 -6.13 3.08 4.00
N ARG A 389 -6.31 2.06 4.85
CA ARG A 389 -5.68 1.94 6.17
C ARG A 389 -5.01 0.57 6.29
N GLY A 390 -3.91 0.51 7.04
CA GLY A 390 -3.05 -0.68 7.15
C GLY A 390 -2.05 -0.81 6.00
N SER A 391 -1.44 -1.99 5.87
CA SER A 391 -0.50 -2.26 4.77
C SER A 391 -1.19 -2.23 3.41
N PHE A 392 -0.53 -1.69 2.39
CA PHE A 392 -1.10 -1.63 1.04
C PHE A 392 -1.18 -3.03 0.41
N PRO A 393 -2.15 -3.29 -0.50
CA PRO A 393 -2.31 -4.61 -1.13
C PRO A 393 -1.04 -5.13 -1.80
N ARG A 394 -0.25 -4.24 -2.42
CA ARG A 394 1.04 -4.61 -3.03
C ARG A 394 2.01 -5.18 -1.99
N ASP A 395 2.11 -4.53 -0.84
CA ASP A 395 3.07 -4.90 0.21
C ASP A 395 2.63 -6.18 0.93
N ILE A 396 1.31 -6.38 1.08
CA ILE A 396 0.73 -7.63 1.58
C ILE A 396 1.05 -8.77 0.62
N LEU A 397 0.86 -8.59 -0.69
CA LEU A 397 1.19 -9.61 -1.69
C LEU A 397 2.68 -9.95 -1.70
N CYS A 398 3.57 -8.94 -1.63
CA CYS A 398 5.00 -9.17 -1.49
C CYS A 398 5.36 -9.92 -0.19
N THR A 399 4.65 -9.66 0.89
CA THR A 399 4.87 -10.33 2.19
C THR A 399 4.41 -11.78 2.14
N PHE A 400 3.21 -12.02 1.59
CA PHE A 400 2.67 -13.35 1.33
C PHE A 400 3.64 -14.18 0.47
N CYS A 401 4.09 -13.67 -0.68
CA CYS A 401 5.03 -14.40 -1.53
C CYS A 401 6.32 -14.78 -0.79
N ARG A 402 6.90 -13.87 0.01
CA ARG A 402 8.11 -14.15 0.79
C ARG A 402 7.91 -15.23 1.85
N GLN A 403 6.77 -15.22 2.54
CA GLN A 403 6.47 -16.19 3.60
C GLN A 403 6.18 -17.60 3.07
N HIS A 404 5.74 -17.69 1.81
CA HIS A 404 5.51 -18.93 1.07
C HIS A 404 6.70 -19.31 0.17
N LEU A 405 7.86 -18.64 0.32
CA LEU A 405 9.09 -18.91 -0.44
C LEU A 405 8.95 -18.79 -1.97
N LEU A 406 8.03 -17.94 -2.43
CA LEU A 406 7.83 -17.59 -3.83
C LEU A 406 8.72 -16.42 -4.25
N SER A 407 8.88 -16.22 -5.56
CA SER A 407 9.57 -15.05 -6.10
C SER A 407 8.76 -13.76 -5.84
N GLU A 408 9.44 -12.61 -5.80
CA GLU A 408 8.75 -11.33 -5.66
C GLU A 408 7.79 -11.10 -6.85
N PRO A 409 6.54 -10.64 -6.61
CA PRO A 409 5.57 -10.44 -7.68
C PRO A 409 6.04 -9.39 -8.68
N VAL A 410 5.91 -9.70 -9.97
CA VAL A 410 6.31 -8.83 -11.07
C VAL A 410 5.10 -8.07 -11.59
N PHE A 411 5.10 -6.75 -11.40
CA PHE A 411 4.06 -5.85 -11.89
C PHE A 411 4.49 -5.21 -13.22
N SER A 412 3.59 -5.21 -14.20
CA SER A 412 3.77 -4.49 -15.46
C SER A 412 2.59 -3.55 -15.65
N SER A 413 2.85 -2.27 -15.90
CA SER A 413 1.82 -1.26 -16.10
C SER A 413 1.90 -0.71 -17.51
N ASP A 414 0.78 -0.75 -18.22
CA ASP A 414 0.64 -0.23 -19.58
C ASP A 414 -0.20 1.06 -19.54
N SER A 415 0.27 2.09 -20.23
CA SER A 415 -0.48 3.32 -20.48
C SER A 415 -1.30 3.16 -21.76
N ILE A 416 -2.60 3.38 -21.67
CA ILE A 416 -3.52 3.30 -22.79
C ILE A 416 -4.09 4.70 -23.04
N GLU A 417 -4.01 5.15 -24.28
CA GLU A 417 -4.76 6.30 -24.76
C GLU A 417 -6.22 5.88 -25.00
N PRO A 418 -7.21 6.52 -24.37
CA PRO A 418 -8.62 6.33 -24.71
C PRO A 418 -8.83 6.47 -26.22
N LEU A 419 -9.46 5.49 -26.86
CA LEU A 419 -9.94 5.66 -28.23
C LEU A 419 -11.03 6.75 -28.23
N PRO A 420 -11.05 7.69 -29.19
CA PRO A 420 -12.15 8.64 -29.31
C PRO A 420 -13.47 7.90 -29.55
N ASP A 421 -14.48 8.19 -28.74
CA ASP A 421 -15.84 7.71 -28.95
C ASP A 421 -16.34 8.20 -30.31
N LEU A 422 -16.58 7.28 -31.23
CA LEU A 422 -17.30 7.58 -32.47
C LEU A 422 -18.75 7.97 -32.12
N PRO A 423 -19.30 9.07 -32.67
CA PRO A 423 -20.66 9.46 -32.40
C PRO A 423 -21.61 8.50 -33.11
N GLY A 424 -22.27 7.63 -32.34
CA GLY A 424 -23.45 6.91 -32.81
C GLY A 424 -23.46 5.41 -32.54
N ARG A 425 -23.89 5.01 -31.34
CA ARG A 425 -24.66 3.77 -31.16
C ARG A 425 -25.93 4.05 -30.36
N ARG A 426 -26.99 4.38 -31.10
CA ARG A 426 -28.37 4.12 -30.65
C ARG A 426 -28.47 2.64 -30.33
N ARG A 427 -28.91 2.31 -29.11
CA ARG A 427 -29.42 0.96 -28.79
C ARG A 427 -30.55 0.64 -29.76
N LEU A 428 -30.51 -0.51 -30.43
CA LEU A 428 -31.68 -1.23 -30.93
C LEU A 428 -31.34 -2.72 -31.20
N ARG A 429 -32.36 -3.55 -31.00
CA ARG A 429 -32.40 -5.01 -30.87
C ARG A 429 -32.00 -5.83 -32.10
N ASP A 430 -31.58 -7.07 -31.81
CA ASP A 430 -31.70 -8.35 -32.54
C ASP A 430 -32.20 -8.34 -34.00
N THR A 431 -31.41 -8.90 -34.92
CA THR A 431 -31.69 -10.15 -35.68
C THR A 431 -30.57 -10.46 -36.69
N SER A 432 -30.62 -11.67 -37.22
CA SER A 432 -29.61 -12.55 -37.84
C SER A 432 -29.06 -12.21 -39.25
N SER A 433 -27.98 -12.94 -39.58
CA SER A 433 -27.52 -13.49 -40.88
C SER A 433 -26.58 -12.69 -41.80
N GLY A 434 -25.35 -13.22 -41.96
CA GLY A 434 -24.78 -13.75 -43.22
C GLY A 434 -24.06 -12.82 -44.22
N GLY A 435 -22.81 -13.19 -44.59
CA GLY A 435 -22.25 -12.95 -45.94
C GLY A 435 -20.90 -12.21 -46.02
N ASP A 436 -19.91 -12.88 -46.64
CA ASP A 436 -18.55 -12.43 -47.00
C ASP A 436 -18.47 -11.21 -47.96
N GLU A 437 -17.39 -10.42 -47.88
CA GLU A 437 -16.29 -10.38 -48.88
C GLU A 437 -15.36 -9.15 -48.72
N THR A 438 -14.12 -9.37 -49.16
CA THR A 438 -12.89 -8.56 -49.16
C THR A 438 -12.92 -7.26 -49.98
N ASN A 439 -12.16 -6.23 -49.54
CA ASN A 439 -11.18 -5.55 -50.42
C ASN A 439 -10.23 -4.58 -49.69
N GLU A 440 -8.98 -4.57 -50.19
CA GLU A 440 -7.84 -3.75 -49.82
C GLU A 440 -7.97 -2.27 -50.22
N GLY A 441 -7.25 -1.39 -49.53
CA GLY A 441 -6.99 -0.02 -49.97
C GLY A 441 -6.34 0.82 -48.87
N GLY A 442 -5.01 0.86 -48.84
CA GLY A 442 -4.25 1.70 -47.91
C GLY A 442 -4.31 3.18 -48.26
N LEU A 443 -4.23 4.05 -47.25
CA LEU A 443 -3.72 5.42 -47.38
C LEU A 443 -3.32 5.99 -46.00
N ALA A 444 -2.03 6.33 -45.96
CA ALA A 444 -1.26 7.21 -45.09
C ALA A 444 -1.89 7.79 -43.81
N ALA A 445 -1.20 7.52 -42.71
CA ALA A 445 -1.29 8.21 -41.43
C ALA A 445 -1.05 9.73 -41.58
N THR A 446 -2.00 10.51 -41.08
CA THR A 446 -1.78 11.90 -40.65
C THR A 446 -2.32 12.02 -39.23
N ALA A 447 -1.39 12.02 -38.28
CA ALA A 447 -1.69 12.19 -36.86
C ALA A 447 -2.01 13.67 -36.60
N VAL A 448 -3.30 13.99 -36.56
CA VAL A 448 -3.79 15.25 -36.01
C VAL A 448 -3.99 15.02 -34.52
N ALA A 449 -3.11 15.61 -33.71
CA ALA A 449 -3.20 15.55 -32.25
C ALA A 449 -4.40 16.38 -31.77
N GLN A 450 -5.47 15.70 -31.35
CA GLN A 450 -6.63 16.30 -30.71
C GLN A 450 -6.68 15.91 -29.22
N GLU A 451 -6.87 16.95 -28.40
CA GLU A 451 -7.41 16.97 -27.03
C GLU A 451 -6.64 16.25 -25.90
N GLY A 452 -6.65 16.89 -24.71
CA GLY A 452 -5.98 16.44 -23.50
C GLY A 452 -6.49 15.08 -23.03
N CYS A 453 -5.88 14.02 -23.53
CA CYS A 453 -6.22 12.65 -23.19
C CYS A 453 -5.58 12.29 -21.84
N SER A 454 -6.40 12.19 -20.79
CA SER A 454 -6.00 11.64 -19.50
C SER A 454 -5.57 10.18 -19.70
N LEU A 455 -4.27 9.92 -19.77
CA LEU A 455 -3.69 8.58 -19.83
C LEU A 455 -4.33 7.67 -18.77
N VAL A 456 -4.81 6.50 -19.17
CA VAL A 456 -5.38 5.51 -18.27
C VAL A 456 -4.43 4.33 -18.16
N TYR A 457 -4.27 3.80 -16.96
CA TYR A 457 -3.30 2.75 -16.66
C TYR A 457 -4.00 1.42 -16.43
N ARG A 458 -3.47 0.36 -17.05
CA ARG A 458 -3.78 -1.02 -16.71
C ARG A 458 -2.54 -1.66 -16.11
N CYS A 459 -2.74 -2.57 -15.18
CA CYS A 459 -1.62 -3.30 -14.59
C CYS A 459 -1.88 -4.80 -14.65
N THR A 460 -0.82 -5.55 -14.88
CA THR A 460 -0.79 -7.01 -14.82
C THR A 460 0.22 -7.44 -13.76
N VAL A 461 -0.06 -8.54 -13.07
CA VAL A 461 0.86 -9.13 -12.09
C VAL A 461 1.14 -10.59 -12.42
N LYS A 462 2.41 -10.98 -12.33
CA LYS A 462 2.89 -12.35 -12.50
C LYS A 462 3.57 -12.81 -11.22
N ILE A 463 3.24 -14.02 -10.76
CA ILE A 463 3.84 -14.67 -9.60
C ILE A 463 4.53 -15.95 -10.05
N TYR A 464 5.79 -16.11 -9.66
CA TYR A 464 6.64 -17.24 -10.04
C TYR A 464 7.01 -18.09 -8.83
N SER A 465 7.19 -19.38 -9.07
CA SER A 465 7.77 -20.31 -8.11
C SER A 465 9.20 -19.94 -7.77
N LYS A 466 9.76 -20.59 -6.76
CA LYS A 466 11.19 -20.50 -6.46
C LYS A 466 12.06 -20.92 -7.65
N CYS A 467 11.59 -21.88 -8.44
CA CYS A 467 12.25 -22.39 -9.65
C CYS A 467 12.00 -21.54 -10.91
N GLN A 468 11.40 -20.35 -10.77
CA GLN A 468 11.04 -19.45 -11.88
C GLN A 468 9.94 -19.98 -12.81
N ASP A 469 9.13 -20.94 -12.36
CA ASP A 469 7.94 -21.37 -13.09
C ASP A 469 6.79 -20.40 -12.84
N LEU A 470 6.05 -20.02 -13.87
CA LEU A 470 4.89 -19.14 -13.71
C LEU A 470 3.75 -19.90 -13.03
N ILE A 471 3.27 -19.38 -11.89
CA ILE A 471 2.21 -19.99 -11.08
C ILE A 471 0.86 -19.29 -11.32
N LEU A 472 0.89 -17.96 -11.35
CA LEU A 472 -0.31 -17.12 -11.40
C LEU A 472 -0.05 -15.88 -12.25
N LEU A 473 -1.01 -15.56 -13.12
CA LEU A 473 -1.07 -14.33 -13.91
C LEU A 473 -2.44 -13.67 -13.69
N CYS A 474 -2.46 -12.42 -13.27
CA CYS A 474 -3.70 -11.63 -13.19
C CYS A 474 -3.60 -10.43 -14.14
N SER A 475 -4.61 -10.28 -15.00
CA SER A 475 -4.66 -9.25 -16.05
C SER A 475 -6.07 -8.67 -16.18
N PRO A 476 -6.50 -7.81 -15.25
CA PRO A 476 -7.85 -7.26 -15.27
C PRO A 476 -8.08 -6.31 -16.44
N LYS A 477 -9.36 -6.18 -16.82
CA LYS A 477 -9.82 -5.27 -17.89
C LYS A 477 -9.98 -3.82 -17.45
N GLU A 478 -10.16 -3.61 -16.16
CA GLU A 478 -10.32 -2.28 -15.54
C GLU A 478 -9.08 -1.42 -15.75
N SER A 479 -9.31 -0.14 -16.00
CA SER A 479 -8.30 0.89 -16.17
C SER A 479 -8.47 1.99 -15.13
N TYR A 480 -7.36 2.56 -14.68
CA TYR A 480 -7.33 3.54 -13.58
C TYR A 480 -6.61 4.82 -14.00
N LYS A 481 -7.07 5.97 -13.51
CA LYS A 481 -6.45 7.28 -13.80
C LYS A 481 -5.00 7.39 -13.28
N LYS A 482 -4.64 6.62 -12.25
CA LYS A 482 -3.30 6.60 -11.66
C LYS A 482 -2.70 5.19 -11.75
N GLN A 483 -1.43 5.11 -12.14
CA GLN A 483 -0.68 3.85 -12.20
C GLN A 483 -0.66 3.12 -10.84
N ILE A 484 -0.50 3.86 -9.75
CA ILE A 484 -0.44 3.30 -8.39
C ILE A 484 -1.76 2.61 -8.02
N ASP A 485 -2.89 3.21 -8.37
CA ASP A 485 -4.21 2.66 -8.06
C ASP A 485 -4.45 1.37 -8.86
N ALA A 486 -3.98 1.30 -10.12
CA ALA A 486 -4.01 0.08 -10.91
C ALA A 486 -3.19 -1.05 -10.27
N VAL A 487 -1.98 -0.75 -9.80
CA VAL A 487 -1.10 -1.73 -9.13
C VAL A 487 -1.75 -2.29 -7.86
N HIS A 488 -2.34 -1.42 -7.03
CA HIS A 488 -2.96 -1.86 -5.78
C HIS A 488 -4.26 -2.65 -5.99
N ASN A 489 -5.11 -2.26 -6.94
CA ASN A 489 -6.33 -3.01 -7.25
C ASN A 489 -6.03 -4.41 -7.81
N VAL A 490 -5.04 -4.53 -8.71
CA VAL A 490 -4.58 -5.83 -9.22
C VAL A 490 -4.04 -6.71 -8.10
N ALA A 491 -3.20 -6.15 -7.22
CA ALA A 491 -2.69 -6.88 -6.07
C ALA A 491 -3.82 -7.34 -5.13
N LEU A 492 -4.82 -6.48 -4.88
CA LEU A 492 -5.97 -6.79 -4.04
C LEU A 492 -6.82 -7.92 -4.62
N LYS A 493 -7.09 -7.91 -5.93
CA LYS A 493 -7.81 -9.01 -6.60
C LYS A 493 -7.13 -10.36 -6.37
N VAL A 494 -5.81 -10.41 -6.52
CA VAL A 494 -5.02 -11.63 -6.27
C VAL A 494 -5.11 -12.04 -4.80
N LEU A 495 -5.01 -11.09 -3.86
CA LEU A 495 -5.11 -11.38 -2.44
C LEU A 495 -6.49 -11.92 -2.03
N LEU A 496 -7.58 -11.32 -2.52
CA LEU A 496 -8.94 -11.77 -2.22
C LEU A 496 -9.20 -13.17 -2.75
N TRP A 497 -8.70 -13.48 -3.95
CA TRP A 497 -8.80 -14.83 -4.50
C TRP A 497 -7.95 -15.83 -3.70
N LEU A 498 -6.71 -15.50 -3.35
CA LEU A 498 -5.84 -16.34 -2.52
C LEU A 498 -6.45 -16.59 -1.13
N ASP A 499 -7.06 -15.58 -0.52
CA ASP A 499 -7.74 -15.70 0.77
C ASP A 499 -8.93 -16.67 0.69
N GLY A 500 -9.74 -16.54 -0.38
CA GLY A 500 -10.84 -17.49 -0.66
C GLY A 500 -10.37 -18.91 -0.98
N PHE A 501 -9.24 -19.06 -1.67
CA PHE A 501 -8.61 -20.37 -1.94
C PHE A 501 -8.17 -21.04 -0.63
N LEU A 502 -7.51 -20.30 0.26
CA LEU A 502 -7.01 -20.84 1.54
C LEU A 502 -8.13 -21.20 2.52
N ASP A 503 -9.32 -20.61 2.36
CA ASP A 503 -10.52 -20.95 3.13
C ASP A 503 -11.20 -22.25 2.64
N LYS A 504 -11.02 -22.59 1.35
CA LYS A 504 -11.63 -23.76 0.67
C LYS A 504 -10.59 -24.59 -0.09
N VAL A 505 -9.64 -25.18 0.65
CA VAL A 505 -8.50 -25.88 0.04
C VAL A 505 -8.89 -27.20 -0.65
N ASP A 506 -10.00 -27.85 -0.26
CA ASP A 506 -10.48 -29.11 -0.86
C ASP A 506 -11.14 -28.96 -2.25
N MET A 507 -10.93 -27.83 -2.92
CA MET A 507 -11.53 -27.58 -4.23
C MET A 507 -10.86 -28.41 -5.34
N SER A 508 -11.66 -28.90 -6.28
CA SER A 508 -11.14 -29.54 -7.50
C SER A 508 -10.35 -28.54 -8.36
N VAL A 509 -9.47 -29.04 -9.22
CA VAL A 509 -8.70 -28.19 -10.15
C VAL A 509 -9.60 -27.35 -11.06
N GLU A 510 -10.78 -27.88 -11.41
CA GLU A 510 -11.78 -27.22 -12.25
C GLU A 510 -12.53 -26.11 -11.50
N GLU A 511 -12.89 -26.33 -10.25
CA GLU A 511 -13.44 -25.31 -9.34
C GLU A 511 -12.41 -24.20 -9.07
N MET A 512 -11.14 -24.56 -8.91
CA MET A 512 -10.05 -23.59 -8.71
C MET A 512 -9.91 -22.68 -9.93
N ALA A 513 -9.80 -23.27 -11.13
CA ALA A 513 -9.68 -22.51 -12.36
C ALA A 513 -10.92 -21.64 -12.65
N SER A 514 -12.13 -22.09 -12.30
CA SER A 514 -13.35 -21.31 -12.50
C SER A 514 -13.48 -20.15 -11.51
N SER A 515 -13.15 -20.36 -10.22
CA SER A 515 -13.12 -19.28 -9.23
C SER A 515 -12.13 -18.17 -9.60
N ALA A 516 -10.96 -18.54 -10.12
CA ALA A 516 -9.90 -17.62 -10.52
C ALA A 516 -10.29 -16.75 -11.73
N LYS A 517 -11.04 -17.31 -12.68
CA LYS A 517 -11.57 -16.57 -13.84
C LYS A 517 -12.46 -15.40 -13.41
N GLY A 518 -13.21 -15.54 -12.30
CA GLY A 518 -14.02 -14.47 -11.72
C GLY A 518 -13.20 -13.24 -11.29
N PHE A 519 -11.89 -13.40 -11.06
CA PHE A 519 -10.96 -12.34 -10.65
C PHE A 519 -10.00 -11.92 -11.77
N ASP A 520 -10.24 -12.31 -13.03
CA ASP A 520 -9.31 -12.13 -14.16
C ASP A 520 -7.93 -12.80 -13.93
N ILE A 521 -7.93 -13.94 -13.22
CA ILE A 521 -6.73 -14.70 -12.87
C ILE A 521 -6.62 -15.96 -13.72
N LEU A 522 -5.46 -16.15 -14.35
CA LEU A 522 -5.02 -17.39 -14.98
C LEU A 522 -4.04 -18.11 -14.05
N ILE A 523 -4.38 -19.35 -13.68
CA ILE A 523 -3.56 -20.20 -12.82
C ILE A 523 -2.99 -21.34 -13.65
N TYR A 524 -1.78 -21.76 -13.30
CA TYR A 524 -1.15 -22.98 -13.80
C TYR A 524 -1.30 -24.07 -12.73
N PRO A 525 -2.34 -24.93 -12.78
CA PRO A 525 -2.80 -25.67 -11.60
C PRO A 525 -1.79 -26.69 -11.06
N GLN A 526 -1.03 -27.34 -11.94
CA GLN A 526 -0.03 -28.34 -11.53
C GLN A 526 1.08 -27.70 -10.70
N GLN A 527 1.57 -26.54 -11.13
CA GLN A 527 2.58 -25.75 -10.41
C GLN A 527 2.00 -25.14 -9.15
N PHE A 528 0.78 -24.61 -9.22
CA PHE A 528 0.10 -24.00 -8.07
C PHE A 528 -0.14 -25.01 -6.94
N VAL A 529 -0.77 -26.14 -7.23
CA VAL A 529 -1.04 -27.19 -6.23
C VAL A 529 0.24 -27.73 -5.62
N LYS A 530 1.32 -27.87 -6.42
CA LYS A 530 2.61 -28.31 -5.91
C LYS A 530 3.14 -27.39 -4.80
N GLU A 531 3.09 -26.07 -5.01
CA GLU A 531 3.60 -25.09 -4.05
C GLU A 531 2.67 -24.91 -2.83
N PHE A 532 1.35 -25.07 -3.01
CA PHE A 532 0.35 -24.83 -1.94
C PHE A 532 -0.25 -26.10 -1.30
N SER A 533 0.23 -27.30 -1.66
CA SER A 533 -0.30 -28.59 -1.19
C SER A 533 -0.41 -28.73 0.34
N LEU A 534 0.46 -28.06 1.10
CA LEU A 534 0.48 -28.10 2.56
C LEU A 534 -0.52 -27.14 3.22
N CYS A 535 -1.16 -26.24 2.47
CA CYS A 535 -2.07 -25.23 3.00
C CYS A 535 -3.39 -25.81 3.52
N GLN A 536 -3.75 -27.05 3.13
CA GLN A 536 -4.99 -27.71 3.54
C GLN A 536 -5.11 -27.94 5.06
N PHE A 537 -3.99 -27.81 5.79
CA PHE A 537 -3.92 -28.00 7.24
C PHE A 537 -3.83 -26.68 8.03
N LEU A 538 -3.97 -25.53 7.36
CA LEU A 538 -4.05 -24.25 8.04
C LEU A 538 -5.38 -24.15 8.81
N PRO A 539 -5.37 -23.64 10.05
CA PRO A 539 -6.59 -23.30 10.74
C PRO A 539 -7.39 -22.26 9.95
N LYS A 540 -8.71 -22.32 10.02
CA LYS A 540 -9.59 -21.35 9.38
C LYS A 540 -9.60 -20.05 10.19
N TYR A 541 -9.19 -18.94 9.57
CA TYR A 541 -9.06 -17.63 10.20
C TYR A 541 -10.14 -16.62 9.74
N ARG A 542 -11.26 -17.11 9.19
CA ARG A 542 -12.40 -16.29 8.75
C ARG A 542 -13.61 -16.48 9.66
N TRP A 543 -14.43 -15.43 9.77
CA TRP A 543 -15.77 -15.55 10.32
C TRP A 543 -16.61 -16.53 9.49
N SER A 544 -17.40 -17.34 10.19
CA SER A 544 -18.50 -18.06 9.56
C SER A 544 -19.43 -17.03 8.93
N SER A 545 -19.96 -17.29 7.74
CA SER A 545 -20.96 -16.43 7.10
C SER A 545 -22.08 -16.14 8.10
N ALA A 546 -22.22 -14.88 8.49
CA ALA A 546 -23.15 -14.44 9.52
C ALA A 546 -24.55 -14.98 9.26
N THR A 547 -25.10 -15.70 10.24
CA THR A 547 -26.55 -15.86 10.33
C THR A 547 -26.97 -14.77 11.30
N LEU A 548 -27.63 -13.72 10.81
CA LEU A 548 -28.24 -12.69 11.65
C LEU A 548 -29.36 -13.33 12.49
N ALA A 549 -28.97 -13.97 13.58
CA ALA A 549 -29.85 -14.60 14.54
C ALA A 549 -29.81 -13.79 15.83
N GLY A 550 -30.78 -12.88 15.97
CA GLY A 550 -31.36 -12.57 17.27
C GLY A 550 -31.00 -11.23 17.91
N SER A 551 -32.03 -10.39 18.04
CA SER A 551 -32.32 -9.51 19.17
C SER A 551 -31.34 -8.36 19.45
N PHE A 552 -31.70 -7.17 18.98
CA PHE A 552 -31.30 -5.90 19.59
C PHE A 552 -31.72 -5.88 21.07
N LEU A 553 -30.81 -6.22 21.98
CA LEU A 553 -30.96 -5.84 23.38
C LEU A 553 -30.32 -4.46 23.50
N CYS A 554 -31.12 -3.41 23.46
CA CYS A 554 -30.79 -2.16 24.14
C CYS A 554 -31.12 -2.37 25.62
N PRO A 555 -30.14 -2.53 26.53
CA PRO A 555 -30.41 -2.24 27.93
C PRO A 555 -30.45 -0.72 28.01
N SER A 556 -31.65 -0.19 28.21
CA SER A 556 -31.86 1.15 28.73
C SER A 556 -31.13 1.28 30.07
N TYR A 557 -29.88 1.75 30.04
CA TYR A 557 -29.23 2.26 31.23
C TYR A 557 -29.89 3.60 31.57
N SER A 558 -30.82 3.50 32.50
CA SER A 558 -31.38 4.63 33.22
C SER A 558 -30.25 5.35 33.94
N ASN A 559 -29.88 6.53 33.44
CA ASN A 559 -29.08 7.50 34.18
C ASN A 559 -29.93 8.00 35.36
N VAL A 560 -29.66 7.46 36.56
CA VAL A 560 -30.01 8.12 37.81
C VAL A 560 -28.82 8.98 38.25
N GLN A 561 -28.85 10.26 37.90
CA GLN A 561 -28.58 11.33 38.85
C GLN A 561 -29.12 12.66 38.31
N ASN A 562 -30.08 13.19 39.07
CA ASN A 562 -30.74 14.48 38.86
C ASN A 562 -29.72 15.63 38.85
N ASN A 563 -29.78 16.46 37.80
CA ASN A 563 -29.85 17.92 37.92
C ASN A 563 -30.45 18.49 36.63
N PRO A 564 -31.45 19.40 36.70
CA PRO A 564 -32.09 19.97 35.52
C PRO A 564 -31.33 21.21 35.09
N LEU A 565 -30.77 21.24 33.88
CA LEU A 565 -30.35 22.46 33.18
C LEU A 565 -30.16 22.13 31.69
N GLU A 566 -31.08 22.67 30.89
CA GLU A 566 -31.01 23.03 29.47
C GLU A 566 -30.72 21.93 28.43
N ASP A 567 -31.73 21.69 27.60
CA ASP A 567 -31.74 20.79 26.45
C ASP A 567 -30.70 21.20 25.38
N GLU A 568 -29.61 20.45 25.26
CA GLU A 568 -28.80 20.35 24.04
C GLU A 568 -28.96 18.95 23.46
N VAL A 569 -29.82 18.81 22.45
CA VAL A 569 -30.03 17.56 21.70
C VAL A 569 -29.06 17.55 20.51
N SER A 570 -28.02 16.72 20.59
CA SER A 570 -27.02 16.54 19.54
C SER A 570 -27.62 15.81 18.33
N SER A 571 -27.90 16.56 17.24
CA SER A 571 -28.30 16.00 15.94
C SER A 571 -27.10 15.34 15.25
N GLY A 572 -26.89 14.05 15.48
CA GLY A 572 -25.73 13.35 14.93
C GLY A 572 -25.91 12.88 13.49
N MET A 573 -24.85 13.03 12.71
CA MET A 573 -24.78 12.65 11.30
C MET A 573 -24.33 11.19 11.19
N THR A 574 -25.15 10.33 10.58
CA THR A 574 -24.81 8.91 10.36
C THR A 574 -23.82 8.73 9.21
N PRO A 575 -22.80 7.87 9.32
CA PRO A 575 -21.82 7.63 8.25
C PRO A 575 -22.41 7.05 6.96
N SER A 576 -21.92 7.50 5.80
CA SER A 576 -22.31 6.99 4.48
C SER A 576 -21.18 6.26 3.75
N SER A 577 -21.50 5.44 2.74
CA SER A 577 -20.49 4.69 1.96
C SER A 577 -19.43 5.61 1.34
N GLY A 578 -18.15 5.23 1.48
CA GLY A 578 -16.98 6.01 1.08
C GLY A 578 -16.54 7.05 2.12
N SER A 579 -17.31 7.26 3.19
CA SER A 579 -16.89 8.07 4.33
C SER A 579 -15.82 7.34 5.13
N LEU A 580 -14.86 8.10 5.65
CA LEU A 580 -13.88 7.59 6.60
C LEU A 580 -14.37 7.87 8.01
N VAL A 581 -14.63 6.82 8.79
CA VAL A 581 -15.06 6.93 10.18
C VAL A 581 -13.89 6.66 11.12
N CYS A 582 -13.89 7.25 12.30
CA CYS A 582 -13.00 6.88 13.40
C CYS A 582 -13.83 6.50 14.62
N VAL A 583 -13.51 5.37 15.21
CA VAL A 583 -14.22 4.85 16.39
C VAL A 583 -13.23 4.50 17.50
N THR A 584 -13.69 4.59 18.74
CA THR A 584 -13.12 3.84 19.87
C THR A 584 -13.87 2.53 19.98
N TYR A 585 -13.18 1.40 20.18
CA TYR A 585 -13.87 0.13 20.42
C TYR A 585 -13.14 -0.75 21.43
N LYS A 586 -13.89 -1.63 22.10
CA LYS A 586 -13.39 -2.65 23.02
C LYS A 586 -14.18 -3.94 22.82
N ILE A 587 -13.49 -5.06 22.72
CA ILE A 587 -14.04 -6.38 22.47
C ILE A 587 -13.70 -7.30 23.64
N TYR A 588 -14.71 -7.99 24.14
CA TYR A 588 -14.65 -8.87 25.29
C TYR A 588 -15.19 -10.27 24.96
N LEU A 589 -14.65 -11.29 25.61
CA LEU A 589 -15.29 -12.60 25.71
C LEU A 589 -16.17 -12.62 26.97
N ALA A 590 -17.46 -12.94 26.81
CA ALA A 590 -18.42 -12.94 27.90
C ALA A 590 -19.28 -14.22 27.89
N THR A 591 -19.68 -14.67 29.09
CA THR A 591 -20.71 -15.71 29.27
C THR A 591 -22.10 -15.15 28.99
N GLU A 592 -23.05 -15.98 28.52
CA GLU A 592 -24.44 -15.58 28.25
C GLU A 592 -25.13 -14.84 29.41
N TRP A 593 -24.71 -15.09 30.66
CA TRP A 593 -25.28 -14.49 31.88
C TRP A 593 -24.44 -13.35 32.50
N GLU A 594 -23.58 -12.69 31.70
CA GLU A 594 -22.81 -11.46 32.02
C GLU A 594 -21.91 -11.44 33.28
N CYS A 595 -21.74 -12.55 34.02
CA CYS A 595 -21.00 -12.54 35.29
C CYS A 595 -19.46 -12.42 35.14
N THR A 596 -18.89 -12.74 33.98
CA THR A 596 -17.44 -12.63 33.70
C THR A 596 -17.18 -12.06 32.31
N LYS A 597 -16.38 -10.98 32.21
CA LYS A 597 -15.89 -10.38 30.95
C LYS A 597 -14.36 -10.47 30.90
N GLU A 598 -13.82 -11.12 29.88
CA GLU A 598 -12.37 -11.17 29.61
C GLU A 598 -12.05 -10.24 28.43
N TYR A 599 -11.10 -9.32 28.60
CA TYR A 599 -10.73 -8.37 27.54
C TYR A 599 -9.89 -9.04 26.44
N LEU A 600 -10.29 -8.86 25.18
CA LEU A 600 -9.58 -9.39 24.02
C LEU A 600 -8.81 -8.30 23.27
N GLU A 601 -9.52 -7.32 22.71
CA GLU A 601 -8.97 -6.33 21.77
C GLU A 601 -9.64 -4.97 21.98
N GLY A 602 -8.98 -3.88 21.62
CA GLY A 602 -9.57 -2.55 21.67
C GLY A 602 -8.59 -1.49 21.18
N SER A 603 -9.15 -0.38 20.69
CA SER A 603 -8.41 0.78 20.19
C SER A 603 -9.11 2.06 20.57
N GLU A 604 -8.35 3.09 20.92
CA GLU A 604 -8.87 4.43 21.22
C GLU A 604 -9.23 5.19 19.94
N GLU A 605 -8.36 5.14 18.93
CA GLU A 605 -8.67 5.67 17.60
C GLU A 605 -8.51 4.56 16.55
N PHE A 606 -9.60 4.23 15.87
CA PHE A 606 -9.58 3.23 14.80
C PHE A 606 -10.36 3.72 13.59
N GLU A 607 -9.64 3.97 12.50
CA GLU A 607 -10.21 4.53 11.27
C GLU A 607 -10.51 3.48 10.21
N PHE A 608 -11.66 3.55 9.56
CA PHE A 608 -11.98 2.67 8.44
C PHE A 608 -12.95 3.34 7.45
N GLU A 609 -12.95 2.86 6.20
CA GLU A 609 -13.82 3.35 5.14
C GLU A 609 -15.10 2.51 5.09
N ILE A 610 -16.25 3.17 5.23
CA ILE A 610 -17.58 2.55 5.13
C ILE A 610 -17.83 2.08 3.69
N GLY A 611 -18.41 0.90 3.52
CA GLY A 611 -18.74 0.28 2.24
C GLY A 611 -17.59 -0.46 1.58
N SER A 612 -16.38 -0.41 2.14
CA SER A 612 -15.22 -1.14 1.62
C SER A 612 -15.09 -2.57 2.17
N GLY A 613 -15.81 -2.89 3.25
CA GLY A 613 -15.65 -4.14 4.00
C GLY A 613 -14.34 -4.17 4.81
N ALA A 614 -13.88 -3.02 5.29
CA ALA A 614 -12.61 -2.90 6.02
C ALA A 614 -12.68 -3.38 7.48
N VAL A 615 -13.88 -3.68 7.99
CA VAL A 615 -14.13 -4.16 9.35
C VAL A 615 -15.13 -5.31 9.36
N SER A 616 -15.30 -5.94 10.53
CA SER A 616 -16.32 -6.98 10.70
C SER A 616 -17.71 -6.46 10.29
N PRO A 617 -18.54 -7.27 9.59
CA PRO A 617 -19.86 -6.83 9.13
C PRO A 617 -20.78 -6.32 10.24
N ALA A 618 -20.71 -6.91 11.45
CA ALA A 618 -21.50 -6.48 12.59
C ALA A 618 -21.08 -5.08 13.09
N LEU A 619 -19.77 -4.80 13.16
CA LEU A 619 -19.26 -3.49 13.54
C LEU A 619 -19.63 -2.42 12.50
N GLU A 620 -19.50 -2.74 11.21
CA GLU A 620 -19.86 -1.80 10.15
C GLU A 620 -21.36 -1.46 10.20
N ALA A 621 -22.23 -2.46 10.37
CA ALA A 621 -23.68 -2.28 10.42
C ALA A 621 -24.15 -1.44 11.63
N VAL A 622 -23.46 -1.54 12.77
CA VAL A 622 -23.76 -0.72 13.95
C VAL A 622 -23.27 0.71 13.75
N VAL A 623 -22.01 0.89 13.30
CA VAL A 623 -21.42 2.22 13.14
C VAL A 623 -22.13 3.05 12.07
N THR A 624 -22.69 2.43 11.02
CA THR A 624 -23.49 3.15 10.01
C THR A 624 -24.81 3.70 10.55
N GLN A 625 -25.30 3.20 11.67
CA GLN A 625 -26.52 3.68 12.34
C GLN A 625 -26.25 4.68 13.46
N MET A 626 -24.98 4.85 13.85
CA MET A 626 -24.57 5.69 14.97
C MET A 626 -24.37 7.15 14.56
N SER A 627 -24.64 8.03 15.51
CA SER A 627 -24.29 9.44 15.53
C SER A 627 -22.89 9.68 16.12
N VAL A 628 -22.25 10.80 15.77
CA VAL A 628 -20.99 11.21 16.40
C VAL A 628 -21.21 11.36 17.92
N ASP A 629 -20.25 10.85 18.70
CA ASP A 629 -20.24 10.72 20.16
C ASP A 629 -21.24 9.71 20.75
N GLU A 630 -21.99 8.99 19.91
CA GLU A 630 -22.83 7.89 20.36
C GLU A 630 -21.99 6.66 20.71
N SER A 631 -22.41 5.91 21.73
CA SER A 631 -21.83 4.63 22.12
C SER A 631 -22.87 3.51 21.96
N ALA A 632 -22.45 2.39 21.36
CA ALA A 632 -23.27 1.21 21.21
C ALA A 632 -22.57 -0.02 21.77
N CYS A 633 -23.36 -0.99 22.23
CA CYS A 633 -22.84 -2.29 22.66
C CYS A 633 -23.67 -3.42 22.03
N PHE A 634 -22.98 -4.37 21.41
CA PHE A 634 -23.61 -5.46 20.68
C PHE A 634 -22.79 -6.75 20.79
N THR A 635 -23.44 -7.88 20.49
CA THR A 635 -22.80 -9.18 20.47
C THR A 635 -22.45 -9.61 19.05
N MET A 636 -21.36 -10.35 18.92
CA MET A 636 -20.81 -10.88 17.69
C MET A 636 -20.70 -12.40 17.81
N GLU A 637 -20.75 -13.10 16.67
CA GLU A 637 -20.50 -14.54 16.63
C GLU A 637 -19.09 -14.86 17.14
N LEU A 638 -18.97 -15.98 17.87
CA LEU A 638 -17.69 -16.45 18.39
C LEU A 638 -16.78 -16.87 17.21
N PRO A 639 -15.61 -16.22 17.02
CA PRO A 639 -14.68 -16.62 15.97
C PRO A 639 -14.01 -17.96 16.32
N SER A 640 -13.27 -18.55 15.37
CA SER A 640 -12.54 -19.79 15.63
C SER A 640 -11.57 -19.65 16.80
N LYS A 641 -11.33 -20.77 17.50
CA LYS A 641 -10.46 -20.84 18.68
C LYS A 641 -9.08 -20.22 18.39
N GLU A 642 -8.54 -20.43 17.21
CA GLU A 642 -7.23 -19.95 16.79
C GLU A 642 -7.17 -18.42 16.64
N ILE A 643 -8.26 -17.78 16.20
CA ILE A 643 -8.38 -16.33 16.14
C ILE A 643 -8.42 -15.75 17.56
N VAL A 644 -9.21 -16.34 18.45
CA VAL A 644 -9.31 -15.90 19.85
C VAL A 644 -7.94 -16.01 20.53
N LEU A 645 -7.23 -17.13 20.34
CA LEU A 645 -5.89 -17.33 20.90
C LEU A 645 -4.82 -16.38 20.32
N ALA A 646 -4.97 -15.91 19.08
CA ALA A 646 -4.08 -14.89 18.51
C ALA A 646 -4.19 -13.51 19.19
N VAL A 647 -5.30 -13.28 19.90
CA VAL A 647 -5.63 -12.01 20.56
C VAL A 647 -5.51 -12.13 22.08
N ALA A 648 -5.80 -13.30 22.64
CA ALA A 648 -5.77 -13.61 24.07
C ALA A 648 -4.45 -13.17 24.74
N ARG A 649 -4.56 -12.38 25.81
CA ARG A 649 -3.41 -12.04 26.67
C ARG A 649 -3.00 -13.21 27.55
N ASP A 650 -3.99 -13.90 28.12
CA ASP A 650 -3.82 -15.14 28.87
C ASP A 650 -4.47 -16.30 28.09
N SER A 651 -3.65 -17.04 27.35
CA SER A 651 -4.12 -18.16 26.56
C SER A 651 -4.63 -19.32 27.44
N ALA A 652 -4.09 -19.53 28.65
CA ALA A 652 -4.49 -20.61 29.52
C ALA A 652 -5.89 -20.36 30.11
N ASN A 653 -6.15 -19.13 30.56
CA ASN A 653 -7.47 -18.72 31.03
C ASN A 653 -8.51 -18.86 29.92
N ILE A 654 -8.23 -18.33 28.71
CA ILE A 654 -9.15 -18.42 27.56
C ILE A 654 -9.44 -19.88 27.17
N LEU A 655 -8.45 -20.77 27.18
CA LEU A 655 -8.66 -22.19 26.90
C LEU A 655 -9.59 -22.87 27.93
N SER A 656 -9.42 -22.54 29.21
CA SER A 656 -10.29 -23.01 30.28
C SER A 656 -11.72 -22.47 30.13
N LEU A 657 -11.85 -21.18 29.78
CA LEU A 657 -13.15 -20.56 29.49
C LEU A 657 -13.82 -21.29 28.33
N LEU A 658 -13.18 -21.38 27.16
CA LEU A 658 -13.76 -22.04 25.97
C LEU A 658 -14.16 -23.50 26.17
N SER A 659 -13.61 -24.17 27.19
CA SER A 659 -13.89 -25.57 27.51
C SER A 659 -15.03 -25.75 28.54
N SER A 660 -15.47 -24.68 29.21
CA SER A 660 -16.40 -24.73 30.36
C SER A 660 -17.84 -24.26 30.08
N GLY A 661 -18.13 -23.66 28.92
CA GLY A 661 -19.48 -23.15 28.60
C GLY A 661 -19.64 -22.54 27.21
N THR A 662 -20.83 -21.99 26.92
CA THR A 662 -21.10 -21.18 25.73
C THR A 662 -20.73 -19.72 25.98
N TYR A 663 -19.91 -19.16 25.09
CA TYR A 663 -19.41 -17.78 25.18
C TYR A 663 -19.78 -17.00 23.94
N LEU A 664 -20.00 -15.71 24.13
CA LEU A 664 -20.26 -14.74 23.08
C LEU A 664 -19.18 -13.67 23.09
N VAL A 665 -18.97 -13.04 21.95
CA VAL A 665 -18.07 -11.89 21.84
C VAL A 665 -18.90 -10.62 21.98
N LYS A 666 -18.60 -9.77 22.94
CA LYS A 666 -19.29 -8.50 23.17
C LYS A 666 -18.40 -7.34 22.72
N CYS A 667 -18.92 -6.46 21.89
CA CYS A 667 -18.23 -5.27 21.38
C CYS A 667 -18.90 -4.02 21.96
N GLU A 668 -18.10 -3.13 22.52
CA GLU A 668 -18.47 -1.79 22.95
C GLU A 668 -17.77 -0.81 21.99
N VAL A 669 -18.52 0.04 21.29
CA VAL A 669 -18.00 0.97 20.28
C VAL A 669 -18.52 2.38 20.54
N THR A 670 -17.73 3.40 20.23
CA THR A 670 -18.10 4.82 20.27
C THR A 670 -17.63 5.51 18.99
N LEU A 671 -18.52 6.23 18.31
CA LEU A 671 -18.18 6.92 17.06
C LEU A 671 -17.58 8.30 17.37
N LEU A 672 -16.32 8.54 16.98
CA LEU A 672 -15.61 9.79 17.32
C LEU A 672 -15.66 10.84 16.21
N ARG A 673 -15.47 10.43 14.95
CA ARG A 673 -15.48 11.35 13.79
C ARG A 673 -15.96 10.65 12.53
N VAL A 674 -16.57 11.44 11.64
CA VAL A 674 -16.94 11.04 10.28
C VAL A 674 -16.41 12.06 9.29
N THR A 675 -15.56 11.61 8.36
CA THR A 675 -15.02 12.41 7.26
C THR A 675 -15.74 12.03 5.97
N VAL A 676 -16.43 13.00 5.37
CA VAL A 676 -17.22 12.83 4.13
C VAL A 676 -16.28 12.67 2.91
N PRO A 677 -16.66 11.91 1.86
CA PRO A 677 -15.87 11.79 0.64
C PRO A 677 -15.56 13.15 -0.03
N LEU A 678 -14.41 13.25 -0.71
CA LEU A 678 -14.00 14.45 -1.45
C LEU A 678 -14.96 14.77 -2.63
N GLU A 679 -15.37 16.05 -2.71
CA GLU A 679 -16.31 16.72 -3.65
C GLU A 679 -16.24 16.25 -5.12
N ASP A 680 -15.04 16.09 -5.69
CA ASP A 680 -14.82 15.67 -7.07
C ASP A 680 -15.50 14.33 -7.42
N ARG A 681 -15.67 13.44 -6.43
CA ARG A 681 -16.37 12.15 -6.62
C ARG A 681 -17.88 12.32 -6.67
N MET A 682 -18.44 13.26 -5.92
CA MET A 682 -19.88 13.50 -5.84
C MET A 682 -20.37 14.18 -7.13
N GLU A 683 -19.67 15.21 -7.60
CA GLU A 683 -20.03 15.88 -8.86
C GLU A 683 -19.94 14.96 -10.08
N GLN A 684 -18.89 14.12 -10.17
CA GLN A 684 -18.71 13.18 -11.29
C GLN A 684 -19.73 12.04 -11.29
N ALA A 685 -20.29 11.68 -10.14
CA ALA A 685 -21.27 10.61 -10.02
C ALA A 685 -22.71 11.10 -10.29
N LEU A 686 -23.02 12.36 -9.97
CA LEU A 686 -24.38 12.90 -10.04
C LEU A 686 -24.68 13.70 -11.31
N PHE A 687 -23.67 14.29 -11.95
CA PHE A 687 -23.86 15.14 -13.12
C PHE A 687 -23.01 14.66 -14.31
N SER A 688 -23.65 14.50 -15.47
CA SER A 688 -22.99 14.18 -16.73
C SER A 688 -23.47 15.16 -17.82
N PRO A 689 -22.64 16.12 -18.25
CA PRO A 689 -21.24 16.35 -17.86
C PRO A 689 -21.09 16.90 -16.41
N PRO A 690 -19.89 16.87 -15.81
CA PRO A 690 -19.64 17.41 -14.46
C PRO A 690 -20.07 18.88 -14.32
N LEU A 691 -20.52 19.28 -13.12
CA LEU A 691 -21.12 20.59 -12.88
C LEU A 691 -20.18 21.76 -13.23
N SER A 692 -18.89 21.64 -12.90
CA SER A 692 -17.85 22.59 -13.30
C SER A 692 -17.76 22.81 -14.82
N LYS A 693 -17.97 21.77 -15.64
CA LYS A 693 -18.02 21.92 -17.10
C LYS A 693 -19.31 22.60 -17.56
N GLN A 694 -20.45 22.26 -16.96
CA GLN A 694 -21.72 22.91 -17.28
C GLN A 694 -21.67 24.42 -17.02
N ARG A 695 -21.02 24.87 -15.92
CA ARG A 695 -20.83 26.29 -15.62
C ARG A 695 -20.01 27.00 -16.71
N VAL A 696 -18.91 26.38 -17.15
CA VAL A 696 -18.09 26.91 -18.24
C VAL A 696 -18.89 26.97 -19.54
N GLU A 697 -19.62 25.92 -19.89
CA GLU A 697 -20.48 25.90 -21.09
C GLU A 697 -21.56 27.00 -21.07
N TYR A 698 -22.20 27.20 -19.91
CA TYR A 698 -23.17 28.27 -19.71
C TYR A 698 -22.55 29.66 -19.95
N ALA A 699 -21.41 29.94 -19.32
CA ALA A 699 -20.70 31.20 -19.51
C ALA A 699 -20.29 31.40 -20.98
N LEU A 700 -19.76 30.36 -21.63
CA LEU A 700 -19.37 30.40 -23.04
C LEU A 700 -20.54 30.73 -23.98
N GLN A 701 -21.72 30.20 -23.70
CA GLN A 701 -22.92 30.50 -24.49
C GLN A 701 -23.25 31.99 -24.43
N HIS A 702 -23.35 32.57 -23.23
CA HIS A 702 -23.63 34.01 -23.03
C HIS A 702 -22.55 34.90 -23.65
N ILE A 703 -21.28 34.51 -23.52
CA ILE A 703 -20.16 35.23 -24.14
C ILE A 703 -20.34 35.29 -25.66
N ARG A 704 -20.68 34.18 -26.32
CA ARG A 704 -20.87 34.14 -27.78
C ARG A 704 -22.07 34.94 -28.25
N GLU A 705 -23.18 34.88 -27.51
CA GLU A 705 -24.42 35.60 -27.85
C GLU A 705 -24.24 37.13 -27.80
N SER A 706 -23.33 37.62 -26.95
CA SER A 706 -23.12 39.05 -26.72
C SER A 706 -22.27 39.78 -27.78
N CYS A 707 -21.55 39.06 -28.65
CA CYS A 707 -20.60 39.63 -29.62
C CYS A 707 -19.55 40.61 -29.02
N ALA A 708 -19.16 40.43 -27.75
CA ALA A 708 -18.21 41.29 -27.04
C ALA A 708 -16.79 41.28 -27.65
N ALA A 709 -16.02 42.34 -27.39
CA ALA A 709 -14.61 42.47 -27.80
C ALA A 709 -13.63 42.25 -26.64
N SER A 710 -14.07 42.43 -25.38
CA SER A 710 -13.21 42.32 -24.20
C SER A 710 -13.84 41.51 -23.06
N LEU A 711 -13.06 40.61 -22.46
CA LEU A 711 -13.46 39.75 -21.33
C LEU A 711 -12.45 39.86 -20.18
N VAL A 712 -12.95 39.98 -18.96
CA VAL A 712 -12.19 39.78 -17.71
C VAL A 712 -12.78 38.61 -16.92
N ASP A 713 -11.93 37.70 -16.47
CA ASP A 713 -12.28 36.54 -15.64
C ASP A 713 -11.72 36.72 -14.23
N PHE A 714 -12.60 37.08 -13.29
CA PHE A 714 -12.29 37.28 -11.88
C PHE A 714 -12.27 35.92 -11.16
N GLY A 715 -11.12 35.56 -10.60
CA GLY A 715 -10.88 34.22 -10.05
C GLY A 715 -10.66 33.18 -11.13
N CYS A 716 -9.84 33.49 -12.13
CA CYS A 716 -9.67 32.62 -13.31
C CYS A 716 -9.03 31.25 -13.01
N GLY A 717 -8.45 31.08 -11.81
CA GLY A 717 -7.84 29.84 -11.37
C GLY A 717 -6.76 29.34 -12.33
N SER A 718 -6.87 28.08 -12.75
CA SER A 718 -5.95 27.50 -13.75
C SER A 718 -6.31 27.87 -15.21
N GLY A 719 -7.29 28.74 -15.43
CA GLY A 719 -7.68 29.24 -16.74
C GLY A 719 -8.61 28.32 -17.54
N SER A 720 -9.42 27.49 -16.89
CA SER A 720 -10.32 26.53 -17.58
C SER A 720 -11.35 27.21 -18.48
N LEU A 721 -11.94 28.34 -18.04
CA LEU A 721 -12.84 29.13 -18.86
C LEU A 721 -12.11 29.72 -20.07
N LEU A 722 -10.97 30.38 -19.83
CA LEU A 722 -10.16 31.00 -20.88
C LEU A 722 -9.64 29.97 -21.90
N GLU A 723 -9.23 28.78 -21.44
CA GLU A 723 -8.85 27.66 -22.31
C GLU A 723 -10.02 27.22 -23.20
N SER A 724 -11.17 26.98 -22.57
CA SER A 724 -12.36 26.52 -23.28
C SER A 724 -12.85 27.58 -24.28
N LEU A 725 -12.75 28.86 -23.94
CA LEU A 725 -13.06 29.97 -24.83
C LEU A 725 -12.19 29.94 -26.09
N LEU A 726 -10.89 29.64 -25.94
CA LEU A 726 -9.98 29.57 -27.07
C LEU A 726 -10.17 28.34 -27.99
N ALA A 727 -10.94 27.35 -27.54
CA ALA A 727 -11.29 26.17 -28.33
C ALA A 727 -12.41 26.43 -29.37
N TYR A 728 -13.15 27.54 -29.23
CA TYR A 728 -14.26 27.90 -30.12
C TYR A 728 -14.02 29.24 -30.80
N GLN A 729 -14.74 29.51 -31.88
CA GLN A 729 -14.72 30.81 -32.54
C GLN A 729 -15.39 31.86 -31.64
N THR A 730 -14.68 32.95 -31.35
CA THR A 730 -15.17 34.07 -30.54
C THR A 730 -14.90 35.43 -31.20
N SER A 731 -15.72 36.43 -30.89
CA SER A 731 -15.53 37.83 -31.29
C SER A 731 -14.52 38.58 -30.42
N LEU A 732 -14.08 37.99 -29.31
CA LEU A 732 -13.20 38.61 -28.34
C LEU A 732 -11.83 38.93 -28.94
N GLU A 733 -11.36 40.14 -28.69
CA GLU A 733 -10.03 40.64 -29.05
C GLU A 733 -9.09 40.73 -27.84
N LYS A 734 -9.63 40.96 -26.63
CA LYS A 734 -8.85 41.07 -25.39
C LYS A 734 -9.41 40.15 -24.31
N ILE A 735 -8.57 39.29 -23.75
CA ILE A 735 -8.93 38.42 -22.62
C ILE A 735 -8.03 38.70 -21.42
N VAL A 736 -8.60 38.75 -20.23
CA VAL A 736 -7.87 38.96 -18.99
C VAL A 736 -8.30 37.95 -17.94
N GLY A 737 -7.34 37.40 -17.20
CA GLY A 737 -7.61 36.62 -15.99
C GLY A 737 -6.97 37.29 -14.77
N VAL A 738 -7.69 37.28 -13.65
CA VAL A 738 -7.23 37.82 -12.36
C VAL A 738 -7.37 36.73 -11.31
N ASP A 739 -6.31 36.46 -10.55
CA ASP A 739 -6.35 35.52 -9.43
C ASP A 739 -5.29 35.87 -8.36
N ILE A 740 -5.51 35.50 -7.11
CA ILE A 740 -4.51 35.65 -6.04
C ILE A 740 -3.50 34.49 -6.02
N SER A 741 -3.81 33.37 -6.69
CA SER A 741 -3.02 32.14 -6.67
C SER A 741 -1.99 32.12 -7.79
N GLN A 742 -0.75 32.51 -7.47
CA GLN A 742 0.40 32.39 -8.38
C GLN A 742 0.53 30.98 -9.00
N ARG A 743 0.24 29.93 -8.22
CA ARG A 743 0.30 28.55 -8.71
C ARG A 743 -0.75 28.27 -9.79
N ALA A 744 -1.94 28.85 -9.66
CA ALA A 744 -3.01 28.71 -10.63
C ALA A 744 -2.72 29.53 -11.90
N LEU A 745 -2.30 30.79 -11.73
CA LEU A 745 -1.88 31.68 -12.83
C LEU A 745 -0.72 31.10 -13.66
N ALA A 746 0.27 30.47 -13.02
CA ALA A 746 1.37 29.82 -13.73
C ALA A 746 0.91 28.64 -14.60
N ARG A 747 -0.20 27.96 -14.24
CA ARG A 747 -0.82 26.93 -15.08
C ARG A 747 -1.63 27.57 -16.21
N ALA A 748 -2.42 28.59 -15.90
CA ALA A 748 -3.20 29.33 -16.88
C ALA A 748 -2.30 29.89 -18.00
N ALA A 749 -1.19 30.55 -17.64
CA ALA A 749 -0.23 31.09 -18.59
C ALA A 749 0.30 30.03 -19.57
N LYS A 750 0.68 28.85 -19.07
CA LYS A 750 1.17 27.74 -19.91
C LYS A 750 0.12 27.27 -20.90
N ILE A 751 -1.12 27.10 -20.45
CA ILE A 751 -2.24 26.65 -21.26
C ILE A 751 -2.55 27.70 -22.34
N LEU A 752 -2.70 28.96 -21.96
CA LEU A 752 -2.97 30.07 -22.87
C LEU A 752 -1.86 30.25 -23.90
N HIS A 753 -0.60 30.21 -23.48
CA HIS A 753 0.55 30.30 -24.38
C HIS A 753 0.52 29.19 -25.44
N SER A 754 0.25 27.94 -25.02
CA SER A 754 0.14 26.81 -25.95
C SER A 754 -1.03 26.97 -26.93
N LYS A 755 -2.19 27.45 -26.47
CA LYS A 755 -3.40 27.59 -27.30
C LYS A 755 -3.34 28.76 -28.26
N LEU A 756 -2.76 29.89 -27.83
CA LEU A 756 -2.64 31.09 -28.66
C LEU A 756 -1.54 30.94 -29.72
N ASN A 757 -0.47 30.20 -29.44
CA ASN A 757 0.63 29.98 -30.40
C ASN A 757 0.53 28.67 -31.21
N GLY A 758 -0.26 27.68 -30.76
CA GLY A 758 -0.39 26.39 -31.45
C GLY A 758 -1.15 26.42 -32.78
N ASN A 759 -1.78 27.54 -33.13
CA ASN A 759 -2.70 27.66 -34.28
C ASN A 759 -2.10 28.43 -35.49
N ILE A 760 -0.79 28.61 -35.55
CA ILE A 760 -0.11 29.45 -36.57
C ILE A 760 -0.06 28.78 -37.96
N GLU A 761 -0.20 27.45 -38.06
CA GLU A 761 -0.11 26.71 -39.34
C GLU A 761 -1.46 26.50 -40.07
N ALA A 762 -2.58 26.92 -39.50
CA ALA A 762 -3.89 26.82 -40.16
C ALA A 762 -4.15 28.05 -41.05
N GLU A 763 -4.52 27.84 -42.33
CA GLU A 763 -4.78 28.89 -43.35
C GLU A 763 -5.94 29.86 -43.01
N GLN A 764 -6.58 29.71 -41.85
CA GLN A 764 -7.59 30.61 -41.29
C GLN A 764 -7.36 30.71 -39.77
N PRO A 765 -6.96 31.87 -39.19
CA PRO A 765 -6.82 31.98 -37.75
C PRO A 765 -8.19 31.81 -37.08
N ILE A 766 -8.33 30.74 -36.30
CA ILE A 766 -9.57 30.35 -35.62
C ILE A 766 -9.97 31.38 -34.55
N ASN A 767 -9.04 32.23 -34.10
CA ASN A 767 -9.25 33.15 -32.98
C ASN A 767 -8.87 34.60 -33.27
N ARG A 768 -9.72 35.55 -32.87
CA ARG A 768 -9.53 37.01 -33.05
C ARG A 768 -8.82 37.68 -31.87
N VAL A 769 -8.44 36.92 -30.85
CA VAL A 769 -7.74 37.42 -29.66
C VAL A 769 -6.39 38.01 -30.06
N LYS A 770 -6.22 39.31 -29.82
CA LYS A 770 -4.98 40.09 -30.07
C LYS A 770 -4.15 40.27 -28.82
N SER A 771 -4.77 40.18 -27.64
CA SER A 771 -4.11 40.40 -26.35
C SER A 771 -4.69 39.48 -25.26
N ALA A 772 -3.80 38.85 -24.49
CA ALA A 772 -4.14 38.06 -23.32
C ALA A 772 -3.24 38.45 -22.14
N ILE A 773 -3.82 38.77 -20.98
CA ILE A 773 -3.06 39.20 -19.80
C ILE A 773 -3.54 38.44 -18.56
N LEU A 774 -2.60 38.01 -17.73
CA LEU A 774 -2.87 37.43 -16.43
C LEU A 774 -2.32 38.33 -15.33
N TYR A 775 -3.18 38.70 -14.39
CA TYR A 775 -2.87 39.54 -13.25
C TYR A 775 -2.89 38.73 -11.95
N GLU A 776 -1.88 38.96 -11.10
CA GLU A 776 -1.94 38.62 -9.68
C GLU A 776 -2.56 39.79 -8.92
N GLY A 777 -3.66 39.56 -8.23
CA GLY A 777 -4.32 40.62 -7.47
C GLY A 777 -5.64 40.18 -6.84
N SER A 778 -6.06 40.92 -5.82
CA SER A 778 -7.37 40.70 -5.19
C SER A 778 -8.46 41.33 -6.05
N ILE A 779 -9.56 40.60 -6.26
CA ILE A 779 -10.73 41.12 -6.97
C ILE A 779 -11.53 42.15 -6.15
N LEU A 780 -11.19 42.31 -4.86
CA LEU A 780 -11.74 43.33 -3.97
C LEU A 780 -11.09 44.70 -4.17
N THR A 781 -9.91 44.75 -4.79
CA THR A 781 -9.17 45.99 -5.03
C THR A 781 -9.37 46.47 -6.46
N CYS A 782 -9.76 47.74 -6.62
CA CYS A 782 -9.94 48.33 -7.94
C CYS A 782 -8.59 48.56 -8.65
N ASP A 783 -8.48 48.07 -9.88
CA ASP A 783 -7.38 48.34 -10.78
C ASP A 783 -7.92 49.01 -12.06
N SER A 784 -7.43 50.21 -12.37
CA SER A 784 -7.96 51.01 -13.48
C SER A 784 -7.80 50.32 -14.86
N ARG A 785 -6.89 49.34 -14.99
CA ARG A 785 -6.68 48.59 -16.25
C ARG A 785 -7.76 47.56 -16.52
N LEU A 786 -8.61 47.26 -15.53
CA LEU A 786 -9.72 46.30 -15.60
C LEU A 786 -11.10 46.98 -15.76
N CYS A 787 -11.14 48.31 -15.82
CA CYS A 787 -12.39 49.07 -15.99
C CYS A 787 -12.91 49.03 -17.43
N GLY A 788 -14.24 48.99 -17.59
CA GLY A 788 -14.92 49.19 -18.87
C GLY A 788 -14.87 48.00 -19.83
N TYR A 789 -14.63 46.79 -19.32
CA TYR A 789 -14.71 45.55 -20.12
C TYR A 789 -16.15 45.25 -20.56
N ASP A 790 -16.31 44.61 -21.71
CA ASP A 790 -17.64 44.26 -22.20
C ASP A 790 -18.26 43.14 -21.36
N ILE A 791 -17.46 42.12 -21.02
CA ILE A 791 -17.90 41.01 -20.17
C ILE A 791 -16.95 40.85 -18.98
N ALA A 792 -17.54 40.62 -17.81
CA ALA A 792 -16.86 40.09 -16.65
C ALA A 792 -17.46 38.73 -16.25
N THR A 793 -16.63 37.76 -15.90
CA THR A 793 -17.04 36.48 -15.31
C THR A 793 -16.48 36.33 -13.90
N CYS A 794 -17.27 35.74 -13.01
CA CYS A 794 -16.89 35.40 -11.63
C CYS A 794 -17.60 34.09 -11.27
N LEU A 795 -16.97 32.95 -11.58
CA LEU A 795 -17.61 31.64 -11.52
C LEU A 795 -17.14 30.85 -10.30
N GLU A 796 -18.01 30.67 -9.31
CA GLU A 796 -17.71 29.97 -8.04
C GLU A 796 -16.49 30.57 -7.31
N VAL A 797 -16.58 31.87 -6.99
CA VAL A 797 -15.48 32.63 -6.35
C VAL A 797 -15.95 33.36 -5.12
N ILE A 798 -17.16 33.93 -5.16
CA ILE A 798 -17.68 34.77 -4.07
C ILE A 798 -17.85 34.00 -2.77
N GLU A 799 -18.10 32.69 -2.81
CA GLU A 799 -18.23 31.83 -1.64
C GLU A 799 -16.90 31.50 -0.95
N HIS A 800 -15.75 31.77 -1.60
CA HIS A 800 -14.41 31.55 -1.04
C HIS A 800 -13.89 32.76 -0.25
N MET A 801 -14.68 33.83 -0.13
CA MET A 801 -14.39 35.01 0.70
C MET A 801 -15.49 35.21 1.74
N GLU A 802 -15.22 36.03 2.77
CA GLU A 802 -16.23 36.32 3.78
C GLU A 802 -17.46 36.99 3.12
N GLU A 803 -18.66 36.77 3.67
CA GLU A 803 -19.91 37.27 3.06
C GLU A 803 -19.92 38.79 2.85
N TYR A 804 -19.26 39.52 3.76
CA TYR A 804 -19.04 40.97 3.64
C TYR A 804 -18.15 41.32 2.43
N ASP A 805 -17.10 40.55 2.19
CA ASP A 805 -16.19 40.76 1.06
C ASP A 805 -16.88 40.43 -0.27
N ALA A 806 -17.77 39.43 -0.31
CA ALA A 806 -18.61 39.15 -1.48
C ALA A 806 -19.53 40.33 -1.83
N CYS A 807 -20.08 41.01 -0.80
CA CYS A 807 -20.84 42.24 -0.99
C CYS A 807 -19.97 43.39 -1.51
N LEU A 808 -18.77 43.56 -0.93
CA LEU A 808 -17.80 44.57 -1.36
C LEU A 808 -17.35 44.33 -2.82
N PHE A 809 -17.14 43.07 -3.21
CA PHE A 809 -16.88 42.70 -4.61
C PHE A 809 -18.03 43.14 -5.51
N GLY A 810 -19.27 42.80 -5.14
CA GLY A 810 -20.47 43.18 -5.89
C GLY A 810 -20.61 44.69 -6.10
N ASP A 811 -20.36 45.48 -5.05
CA ASP A 811 -20.33 46.94 -5.14
C ASP A 811 -19.20 47.40 -6.07
N THR A 812 -17.98 46.92 -5.85
CA THR A 812 -16.78 47.33 -6.61
C THR A 812 -16.89 46.98 -8.11
N VAL A 813 -17.41 45.80 -8.45
CA VAL A 813 -17.50 45.36 -9.84
C VAL A 813 -18.53 46.14 -10.63
N LEU A 814 -19.67 46.49 -10.03
CA LEU A 814 -20.71 47.26 -10.72
C LEU A 814 -20.46 48.77 -10.66
N SER A 815 -19.78 49.29 -9.64
CA SER A 815 -19.49 50.73 -9.50
C SER A 815 -18.22 51.18 -10.19
N SER A 816 -17.17 50.35 -10.15
CA SER A 816 -15.81 50.76 -10.52
C SER A 816 -15.33 50.04 -11.79
N PHE A 817 -15.47 48.71 -11.84
CA PHE A 817 -15.13 47.96 -13.07
C PHE A 817 -16.18 48.17 -14.17
N CYS A 818 -17.45 48.38 -13.80
CA CYS A 818 -18.55 48.76 -14.69
C CYS A 818 -18.65 47.93 -15.98
N PRO A 819 -18.69 46.58 -15.93
CA PRO A 819 -18.78 45.78 -17.16
C PRO A 819 -20.15 45.96 -17.84
N GLN A 820 -20.24 45.73 -19.16
CA GLN A 820 -21.57 45.74 -19.83
C GLN A 820 -22.40 44.53 -19.43
N ILE A 821 -21.75 43.37 -19.30
CA ILE A 821 -22.33 42.11 -18.85
C ILE A 821 -21.46 41.55 -17.72
N LEU A 822 -22.07 41.17 -16.60
CA LEU A 822 -21.40 40.42 -15.53
C LEU A 822 -22.11 39.08 -15.32
N ILE A 823 -21.36 37.98 -15.31
CA ILE A 823 -21.87 36.64 -15.02
C ILE A 823 -21.28 36.18 -13.69
N VAL A 824 -22.13 35.97 -12.69
CA VAL A 824 -21.74 35.47 -11.37
C VAL A 824 -22.35 34.10 -11.14
N SER A 825 -21.58 33.11 -10.72
CA SER A 825 -22.10 31.84 -10.22
C SER A 825 -21.71 31.57 -8.79
N THR A 826 -22.57 30.86 -8.06
CA THR A 826 -22.31 30.37 -6.71
C THR A 826 -23.15 29.10 -6.45
N PRO A 827 -22.77 28.24 -5.50
CA PRO A 827 -23.59 27.09 -5.10
C PRO A 827 -24.99 27.49 -4.62
N ASN A 828 -26.00 26.68 -4.94
CA ASN A 828 -27.33 26.77 -4.33
C ASN A 828 -27.39 25.89 -3.07
N TYR A 829 -27.41 26.50 -1.89
CA TYR A 829 -27.47 25.80 -0.61
C TYR A 829 -28.65 24.81 -0.50
N GLU A 830 -29.80 25.13 -1.11
CA GLU A 830 -31.00 24.29 -1.06
C GLU A 830 -30.80 22.94 -1.78
N TYR A 831 -29.90 22.90 -2.77
CA TYR A 831 -29.60 21.69 -3.53
C TYR A 831 -28.71 20.72 -2.74
N ASN A 832 -28.04 21.16 -1.67
CA ASN A 832 -27.14 20.32 -0.87
C ASN A 832 -27.87 19.12 -0.27
N VAL A 833 -29.16 19.27 0.02
CA VAL A 833 -30.01 18.19 0.54
C VAL A 833 -30.08 17.03 -0.45
N ILE A 834 -30.12 17.30 -1.76
CA ILE A 834 -30.12 16.25 -2.81
C ILE A 834 -28.74 15.59 -2.93
N LEU A 835 -27.68 16.39 -2.91
CA LEU A 835 -26.30 15.87 -2.96
C LEU A 835 -26.01 14.94 -1.78
N GLN A 836 -26.64 15.20 -0.63
CA GLN A 836 -26.52 14.36 0.57
C GLN A 836 -27.48 13.14 0.54
N LYS A 837 -28.70 13.27 0.00
CA LYS A 837 -29.71 12.19 -0.09
C LYS A 837 -29.48 11.18 -1.21
N SER A 838 -28.77 11.53 -2.28
CA SER A 838 -28.48 10.63 -3.42
C SER A 838 -27.41 9.56 -3.12
N THR A 839 -26.98 9.49 -1.86
CA THR A 839 -26.28 8.36 -1.26
C THR A 839 -27.31 7.24 -0.96
N PRO A 840 -27.04 5.94 -1.20
CA PRO A 840 -28.09 4.92 -1.09
C PRO A 840 -28.58 4.79 0.37
N GLN A 841 -29.74 5.38 0.66
CA GLN A 841 -30.53 5.05 1.85
C GLN A 841 -31.56 4.00 1.44
N TYR A 842 -31.43 2.79 1.97
CA TYR A 842 -32.58 1.91 2.12
C TYR A 842 -33.41 2.48 3.27
N GLN A 843 -34.57 3.06 2.97
CA GLN A 843 -35.55 3.45 3.98
C GLN A 843 -36.83 2.63 3.75
N GLU A 844 -37.18 1.81 4.74
CA GLU A 844 -38.59 1.61 5.09
C GLU A 844 -38.98 2.78 6.01
N GLU A 845 -40.07 3.45 5.66
CA GLU A 845 -40.55 4.69 6.26
C GLU A 845 -41.28 4.44 7.60
N ASP A 846 -40.94 5.20 8.65
CA ASP A 846 -41.82 5.39 9.81
C ASP A 846 -42.37 6.83 9.80
N PRO A 847 -43.69 7.04 9.63
CA PRO A 847 -44.30 8.36 9.44
C PRO A 847 -44.54 9.03 10.80
N GLY A 848 -43.48 9.62 11.36
CA GLY A 848 -43.52 10.03 12.77
C GLY A 848 -42.94 11.39 13.16
N GLU A 849 -42.29 12.19 12.30
CA GLU A 849 -41.76 13.48 12.79
C GLU A 849 -41.58 14.50 11.66
N LYS A 850 -42.59 15.38 11.53
CA LYS A 850 -42.48 16.61 10.74
C LYS A 850 -42.07 17.73 11.67
N SER A 851 -41.10 18.53 11.20
CA SER A 851 -40.78 19.91 11.60
C SER A 851 -39.61 20.07 12.59
N GLN A 852 -38.39 20.13 12.05
CA GLN A 852 -37.40 21.16 12.37
C GLN A 852 -36.24 21.08 11.34
N GLN A 853 -35.85 22.25 10.81
CA GLN A 853 -34.95 22.41 9.67
C GLN A 853 -33.56 21.80 9.93
N GLN A 854 -33.31 20.69 9.25
CA GLN A 854 -32.03 20.00 9.08
C GLN A 854 -31.01 20.99 8.47
N SER A 855 -30.07 21.52 9.26
CA SER A 855 -29.02 22.42 8.73
C SER A 855 -28.07 21.63 7.84
N CYS A 856 -28.09 21.90 6.54
CA CYS A 856 -27.27 21.25 5.54
C CYS A 856 -25.83 21.79 5.64
N LYS A 857 -24.79 20.93 5.65
CA LYS A 857 -23.40 21.41 5.56
C LYS A 857 -23.11 22.04 4.18
N PHE A 858 -22.16 22.98 4.12
CA PHE A 858 -21.63 23.51 2.85
C PHE A 858 -20.96 22.39 2.02
N ARG A 859 -20.95 22.54 0.70
CA ARG A 859 -20.41 21.59 -0.29
C ARG A 859 -18.91 21.43 -0.20
N ASN A 860 -18.20 22.52 0.13
CA ASN A 860 -16.74 22.54 0.24
C ASN A 860 -16.33 23.13 1.60
N HIS A 861 -15.23 22.62 2.17
CA HIS A 861 -14.67 23.10 3.43
C HIS A 861 -14.02 24.48 3.34
N ASP A 862 -13.65 24.92 2.13
CA ASP A 862 -13.08 26.24 1.88
C ASP A 862 -14.16 27.33 1.71
N HIS A 863 -15.43 26.95 1.53
CA HIS A 863 -16.54 27.91 1.44
C HIS A 863 -16.76 28.59 2.79
N LYS A 864 -16.91 29.92 2.76
CA LYS A 864 -17.25 30.75 3.92
C LYS A 864 -18.75 30.86 4.13
N PHE A 865 -19.52 30.80 3.04
CA PHE A 865 -20.97 30.79 3.04
C PHE A 865 -21.50 30.03 1.82
N GLU A 866 -22.77 29.65 1.86
CA GLU A 866 -23.51 29.20 0.68
C GLU A 866 -24.93 29.76 0.74
N TRP A 867 -25.33 30.46 -0.31
CA TRP A 867 -26.63 31.12 -0.35
C TRP A 867 -27.74 30.21 -0.87
N THR A 868 -28.92 30.35 -0.28
CA THR A 868 -30.18 29.88 -0.85
C THR A 868 -30.52 30.66 -2.13
N ARG A 869 -31.49 30.17 -2.91
CA ARG A 869 -32.00 30.90 -4.09
C ARG A 869 -32.50 32.29 -3.70
N GLN A 870 -33.20 32.38 -2.57
CA GLN A 870 -33.71 33.65 -2.07
C GLN A 870 -32.60 34.63 -1.70
N GLN A 871 -31.59 34.19 -0.94
CA GLN A 871 -30.46 35.04 -0.52
C GLN A 871 -29.69 35.57 -1.72
N PHE A 872 -29.35 34.70 -2.68
CA PHE A 872 -28.63 35.09 -3.89
C PHE A 872 -29.45 36.04 -4.77
N CYS A 873 -30.74 35.75 -4.97
CA CYS A 873 -31.64 36.63 -5.72
C CYS A 873 -31.79 38.01 -5.08
N GLN A 874 -31.89 38.07 -3.74
CA GLN A 874 -31.99 39.33 -3.01
C GLN A 874 -30.70 40.16 -3.19
N TRP A 875 -29.55 39.57 -2.88
CA TRP A 875 -28.24 40.23 -3.02
C TRP A 875 -28.05 40.79 -4.44
N ALA A 876 -28.29 39.97 -5.47
CA ALA A 876 -28.11 40.38 -6.85
C ALA A 876 -29.12 41.44 -7.31
N SER A 877 -30.39 41.35 -6.88
CA SER A 877 -31.42 42.34 -7.23
C SER A 877 -31.16 43.70 -6.59
N GLU A 878 -30.71 43.72 -5.34
CA GLU A 878 -30.35 44.96 -4.64
C GLU A 878 -29.16 45.65 -5.30
N LEU A 879 -28.14 44.89 -5.69
CA LEU A 879 -26.99 45.39 -6.46
C LEU A 879 -27.42 45.95 -7.83
N ALA A 880 -28.25 45.21 -8.57
CA ALA A 880 -28.72 45.63 -9.89
C ALA A 880 -29.51 46.95 -9.82
N LEU A 881 -30.39 47.08 -8.83
CA LEU A 881 -31.14 48.31 -8.58
C LEU A 881 -30.21 49.49 -8.24
N ARG A 882 -29.22 49.27 -7.36
CA ARG A 882 -28.30 50.29 -6.88
C ARG A 882 -27.43 50.89 -7.99
N TYR A 883 -26.98 50.04 -8.92
CA TYR A 883 -26.02 50.43 -9.96
C TYR A 883 -26.60 50.52 -11.37
N ASN A 884 -27.93 50.50 -11.51
CA ASN A 884 -28.63 50.63 -12.79
C ASN A 884 -28.31 49.50 -13.80
N TYR A 885 -28.37 48.26 -13.32
CA TYR A 885 -28.31 47.05 -14.14
C TYR A 885 -29.68 46.35 -14.17
N ASP A 886 -29.94 45.57 -15.21
CA ASP A 886 -30.91 44.47 -15.18
C ASP A 886 -30.21 43.20 -14.72
N VAL A 887 -30.93 42.31 -14.03
CA VAL A 887 -30.41 41.00 -13.61
C VAL A 887 -31.34 39.89 -14.04
N GLU A 888 -30.77 38.85 -14.64
CA GLU A 888 -31.44 37.61 -15.02
C GLU A 888 -30.90 36.44 -14.20
N PHE A 889 -31.80 35.60 -13.67
CA PHE A 889 -31.44 34.45 -12.84
C PHE A 889 -31.58 33.14 -13.60
N SER A 890 -30.58 32.28 -13.47
CA SER A 890 -30.53 30.96 -14.09
C SER A 890 -29.62 30.02 -13.29
N GLY A 891 -29.20 28.91 -13.86
CA GLY A 891 -28.28 27.98 -13.22
C GLY A 891 -28.00 26.72 -14.05
N VAL A 892 -27.21 25.82 -13.47
CA VAL A 892 -26.83 24.53 -14.08
C VAL A 892 -26.95 23.39 -13.08
N GLY A 893 -26.94 22.14 -13.57
CA GLY A 893 -27.08 20.94 -12.73
C GLY A 893 -28.51 20.70 -12.19
N GLY A 894 -29.55 21.16 -12.89
CA GLY A 894 -30.93 20.98 -12.48
C GLY A 894 -31.91 21.63 -13.47
N GLU A 895 -33.17 21.78 -13.06
CA GLU A 895 -34.21 22.46 -13.85
C GLU A 895 -34.88 23.55 -13.00
N PRO A 896 -35.26 24.71 -13.58
CA PRO A 896 -35.79 25.84 -12.80
C PRO A 896 -37.16 25.54 -12.19
N ASN A 897 -37.95 24.68 -12.83
CA ASN A 897 -39.34 24.39 -12.46
C ASN A 897 -39.49 23.17 -11.53
N LYS A 898 -38.37 22.60 -11.08
CA LYS A 898 -38.34 21.39 -10.25
C LYS A 898 -37.59 21.70 -8.97
N GLU A 899 -38.23 21.52 -7.81
CA GLU A 899 -37.56 21.66 -6.52
C GLU A 899 -36.35 20.71 -6.41
N PRO A 900 -35.18 21.18 -5.93
CA PRO A 900 -34.85 22.48 -5.33
C PRO A 900 -34.27 23.52 -6.31
N GLY A 901 -34.48 23.35 -7.62
CA GLY A 901 -33.98 24.22 -8.68
C GLY A 901 -32.64 23.75 -9.25
N PHE A 902 -31.79 24.71 -9.63
CA PHE A 902 -30.44 24.43 -10.12
C PHE A 902 -29.46 24.11 -9.00
N ALA A 903 -28.43 23.30 -9.30
CA ALA A 903 -27.36 22.99 -8.36
C ALA A 903 -26.37 24.15 -8.21
N SER A 904 -25.93 24.77 -9.29
CA SER A 904 -25.24 26.07 -9.24
C SER A 904 -26.19 27.13 -9.76
N GLN A 905 -26.34 28.21 -9.00
CA GLN A 905 -27.17 29.35 -9.36
C GLN A 905 -26.32 30.44 -10.00
N ILE A 906 -26.87 31.12 -11.00
CA ILE A 906 -26.16 32.07 -11.85
C ILE A 906 -26.99 33.34 -12.00
N ALA A 907 -26.35 34.51 -11.83
CA ALA A 907 -26.93 35.81 -12.08
C ALA A 907 -26.18 36.49 -13.24
N VAL A 908 -26.92 36.95 -14.24
CA VAL A 908 -26.40 37.70 -15.39
C VAL A 908 -26.86 39.14 -15.29
N PHE A 909 -25.94 40.06 -15.02
CA PHE A 909 -26.21 41.48 -14.97
C PHE A 909 -25.98 42.12 -16.33
N ARG A 910 -26.87 43.02 -16.76
CA ARG A 910 -26.74 43.80 -18.01
C ARG A 910 -26.90 45.29 -17.73
N ARG A 911 -25.92 46.09 -18.12
CA ARG A 911 -25.92 47.53 -17.84
C ARG A 911 -26.98 48.26 -18.67
N LYS A 912 -27.77 49.15 -18.05
CA LYS A 912 -28.83 49.91 -18.76
C LYS A 912 -28.29 51.11 -19.54
N ASP A 913 -27.30 51.79 -19.00
CA ASP A 913 -26.70 53.00 -19.58
C ASP A 913 -25.27 52.75 -20.05
N THR A 914 -24.89 53.33 -21.19
CA THR A 914 -23.55 53.20 -21.80
C THR A 914 -22.64 54.41 -21.54
N SER A 915 -22.92 55.21 -20.51
CA SER A 915 -22.11 56.38 -20.17
C SER A 915 -20.64 55.99 -19.87
N PRO A 916 -19.66 56.81 -20.26
CA PRO A 916 -18.25 56.53 -20.04
C PRO A 916 -17.92 56.48 -18.55
N VAL A 917 -17.11 55.49 -18.18
CA VAL A 917 -16.64 55.24 -16.80
C VAL A 917 -15.51 56.23 -16.50
N ASN A 918 -15.65 57.05 -15.46
CA ASN A 918 -14.54 57.82 -14.91
C ASN A 918 -13.81 56.93 -13.89
N ALA A 919 -12.61 56.46 -14.23
CA ALA A 919 -11.77 55.69 -13.33
C ALA A 919 -10.67 56.57 -12.73
N ASP A 920 -10.47 56.51 -11.42
CA ASP A 920 -9.29 57.06 -10.75
C ASP A 920 -8.05 56.20 -11.07
N PHE A 921 -6.89 56.83 -11.27
CA PHE A 921 -5.65 56.14 -11.64
C PHE A 921 -5.05 55.39 -10.44
N THR A 922 -5.41 54.12 -10.27
CA THR A 922 -4.77 53.22 -9.30
C THR A 922 -4.48 51.86 -9.93
N GLU A 923 -3.22 51.43 -9.91
CA GLU A 923 -2.76 50.11 -10.34
C GLU A 923 -2.37 49.28 -9.11
N HIS A 924 -3.07 48.18 -8.87
CA HIS A 924 -2.89 47.33 -7.68
C HIS A 924 -2.53 45.88 -8.04
N CYS A 925 -2.80 45.45 -9.28
CA CYS A 925 -2.48 44.10 -9.73
C CYS A 925 -1.09 44.02 -10.36
N ASP A 926 -0.40 42.91 -10.18
CA ASP A 926 0.88 42.64 -10.83
C ASP A 926 0.66 41.86 -12.13
N VAL A 927 1.29 42.28 -13.23
CA VAL A 927 1.24 41.53 -14.49
C VAL A 927 2.14 40.30 -14.36
N ILE A 928 1.54 39.12 -14.37
CA ILE A 928 2.25 37.83 -14.24
C ILE A 928 2.64 37.26 -15.60
N TRP A 929 1.78 37.45 -16.59
CA TRP A 929 2.02 36.98 -17.94
C TRP A 929 1.22 37.84 -18.93
N GLU A 930 1.85 38.20 -20.04
CA GLU A 930 1.24 38.98 -21.10
C GLU A 930 1.60 38.35 -22.46
N TRP A 931 0.60 38.30 -23.34
CA TRP A 931 0.73 37.88 -24.72
C TRP A 931 0.06 38.88 -25.65
N SER A 932 0.72 39.15 -26.77
CA SER A 932 0.17 39.98 -27.85
C SER A 932 0.47 39.34 -29.21
N SER A 933 -0.46 39.45 -30.15
CA SER A 933 -0.32 38.89 -31.51
C SER A 933 0.82 39.53 -32.31
N ASN A 934 1.33 40.68 -31.89
CA ASN A 934 2.44 41.38 -32.55
C ASN A 934 3.82 40.87 -32.11
N ASN A 935 3.91 40.18 -30.96
CA ASN A 935 5.17 39.64 -30.42
C ASN A 935 5.51 38.24 -30.97
N SER A 936 4.63 37.61 -31.75
CA SER A 936 4.84 36.25 -32.30
C SER A 936 5.53 36.21 -33.67
N THR A 937 5.93 37.37 -34.23
CA THR A 937 6.61 37.48 -35.54
C THR A 937 8.13 37.75 -35.47
N SER A 938 8.76 37.60 -34.30
CA SER A 938 10.22 37.80 -34.13
C SER A 938 10.94 36.54 -33.68
#